data_AF-A0A5C6F7X2-F1
#
_entry.id   AF-A0A5C6F7X2-F1
#
_cell.length_a   1.000
_cell.length_b   1.000
_cell.length_c   1.000
_cell.angle_alpha   90.00
_cell.angle_beta   90.00
_cell.angle_gamma   90.00
#
_symmetry.space_group_name_H-M   'P 1'
#
loop_
_entity.id
_entity.type
_entity.pdbx_description
1 polymer ?
#
loop_
_entity_poly.entity_id
_entity_poly.type
_entity_poly.pdbx_seq_one_letter_code
_entity_poly.pdbx_strand_id
1 'polypeptide(L)'
;MPLAKTTATPMPITNTEPSTLNVEDFRRLGVRPNELRLAVIRRAIVRTSRSLSKRCLQAKSTEDALQLSRVATSAYRLMDPRLRTNIHQRAHVGRILPSTLSLAGNTNFFNRAGAADASFAGSDPSESDSSATETVDANEWIAGIDFPSLETPVARNSDTVWLQKLGDDDLLESTPQSRRLKRLRRKLLPSWTWFAIGGLIASVAVGFSTMAPKFDSPYSQAIEQTTASRVPASVRQPSILEQELPAPSNQSAEPIVESERTEFLPDPFANPITYAAPLVSPADSDDTEMLAPSVFLPSSNDGEPKNNLLANRDLASVANPTPNEPAEAFATAPLPTAPAEPTESPDEARVREFLEKVDDADTEGPNNDLHRIGLALCESLLAGESFDRCDQITDRLMSTDFSGARSSKLADVNAVRLATKQMRRMHHSLAQYTQSPRTLQQQIDSTSIKAEIEHAGALGRYECLMLRRWNYDSLSRLTESTDTRIASLARQELAMPVDAPADELADMAQRWLSAAKRADGRASESMQLHAIDWMQRASNAASGLLRLNQLRLIDEQLDTLPLHLRTPFALLATSPLAPTAFLEIQTPADQPTIKQTPTPSPSTESSMSGRMLAIFDAEADATDLGVQIDYQLDVAIKPSMIQTVRKRFKQEISGLKFRFVGDLNLDRVQMAKVSIAAGVDARKQSVSIDGTCVTFDPLDSATEILLSAGAHRVVWTFDSENLASAIFLGIHDADTGLRIPMAPANDNALPLQTELTVTMLRSDN
;
A
#
# COMPACT_ATOMS: atom_id res chain seq x y z
N MET A 1 52.40 18.16 -50.46
CA MET A 1 52.91 16.93 -49.80
C MET A 1 51.73 16.03 -49.48
N PRO A 2 51.74 14.74 -49.87
CA PRO A 2 50.70 13.80 -49.45
C PRO A 2 50.91 13.36 -48.00
N LEU A 3 49.83 13.25 -47.22
CA LEU A 3 49.87 12.68 -45.87
C LEU A 3 50.03 11.16 -45.95
N ALA A 4 51.03 10.62 -45.24
CA ALA A 4 51.28 9.19 -45.19
C ALA A 4 50.10 8.46 -44.51
N LYS A 5 49.49 7.52 -45.24
CA LYS A 5 48.36 6.73 -44.74
C LYS A 5 48.88 5.58 -43.87
N THR A 6 48.91 5.78 -42.55
CA THR A 6 49.41 4.79 -41.58
C THR A 6 48.62 3.48 -41.68
N THR A 7 49.18 2.49 -42.38
CA THR A 7 48.65 1.13 -42.45
C THR A 7 48.87 0.42 -41.12
N ALA A 8 47.80 0.22 -40.36
CA ALA A 8 47.84 -0.56 -39.13
C ALA A 8 48.23 -2.01 -39.45
N THR A 9 49.38 -2.45 -38.98
CA THR A 9 49.89 -3.81 -39.19
C THR A 9 48.92 -4.83 -38.57
N PRO A 10 48.43 -5.85 -39.30
CA PRO A 10 47.60 -6.89 -38.71
C PRO A 10 48.42 -7.67 -37.69
N MET A 11 47.95 -7.71 -36.44
CA MET A 11 48.64 -8.42 -35.36
C MET A 11 48.60 -9.94 -35.59
N PRO A 12 49.71 -10.66 -35.37
CA PRO A 12 49.77 -12.10 -35.62
C PRO A 12 48.82 -12.85 -34.66
N ILE A 13 47.99 -13.72 -35.23
CA ILE A 13 47.02 -14.51 -34.46
C ILE A 13 47.73 -15.72 -33.83
N THR A 14 48.15 -15.57 -32.57
CA THR A 14 48.60 -16.71 -31.75
C THR A 14 47.40 -17.54 -31.30
N ASN A 15 47.35 -18.82 -31.68
CA ASN A 15 46.18 -19.69 -31.44
C ASN A 15 45.98 -20.11 -29.98
N THR A 16 46.92 -19.83 -29.08
CA THR A 16 46.84 -20.11 -27.64
C THR A 16 46.38 -18.88 -26.86
N GLU A 17 45.08 -18.77 -26.56
CA GLU A 17 44.61 -17.73 -25.64
C GLU A 17 44.92 -18.11 -24.18
N PRO A 18 45.36 -17.17 -23.32
CA PRO A 18 45.59 -17.46 -21.91
C PRO A 18 44.27 -17.82 -21.19
N SER A 19 44.34 -18.66 -20.17
CA SER A 19 43.18 -19.02 -19.34
C SER A 19 42.73 -17.85 -18.43
N THR A 20 43.67 -16.98 -18.05
CA THR A 20 43.45 -15.80 -17.20
C THR A 20 42.75 -14.66 -17.94
N LEU A 21 41.84 -13.95 -17.25
CA LEU A 21 41.21 -12.72 -17.73
C LEU A 21 42.26 -11.66 -18.10
N ASN A 22 42.21 -11.15 -19.33
CA ASN A 22 43.15 -10.20 -19.89
C ASN A 22 42.45 -8.87 -20.24
N VAL A 23 43.21 -7.77 -20.32
CA VAL A 23 42.74 -6.45 -20.80
C VAL A 23 42.10 -6.56 -22.18
N GLU A 24 42.54 -7.51 -23.01
CA GLU A 24 41.97 -7.76 -24.32
C GLU A 24 40.54 -8.31 -24.27
N ASP A 25 40.16 -9.09 -23.25
CA ASP A 25 38.77 -9.56 -23.07
C ASP A 25 37.80 -8.38 -22.86
N PHE A 26 38.25 -7.32 -22.16
CA PHE A 26 37.48 -6.07 -22.00
C PHE A 26 37.37 -5.30 -23.33
N ARG A 27 38.47 -5.19 -24.08
CA ARG A 27 38.51 -4.51 -25.39
C ARG A 27 37.59 -5.17 -26.42
N ARG A 28 37.61 -6.50 -26.50
CA ARG A 28 36.74 -7.31 -27.39
C ARG A 28 35.25 -7.05 -27.16
N LEU A 29 34.85 -6.77 -25.93
CA LEU A 29 33.47 -6.42 -25.57
C LEU A 29 33.17 -4.91 -25.71
N GLY A 30 34.17 -4.05 -25.95
CA GLY A 30 34.02 -2.59 -25.95
C GLY A 30 33.83 -1.99 -24.55
N VAL A 31 34.39 -2.62 -23.52
CA VAL A 31 34.21 -2.29 -22.09
C VAL A 31 35.51 -1.73 -21.50
N ARG A 32 35.42 -0.84 -20.50
CA ARG A 32 36.60 -0.33 -19.78
C ARG A 32 37.24 -1.44 -18.92
N PRO A 33 38.58 -1.55 -18.82
CA PRO A 33 39.26 -2.60 -18.03
C PRO A 33 38.87 -2.70 -16.54
N ASN A 34 38.31 -1.64 -15.97
CA ASN A 34 37.87 -1.57 -14.57
C ASN A 34 36.34 -1.57 -14.42
N GLU A 35 35.57 -1.95 -15.44
CA GLU A 35 34.10 -2.04 -15.32
C GLU A 35 33.66 -3.28 -14.51
N LEU A 36 32.78 -3.03 -13.55
CA LEU A 36 32.29 -4.00 -12.57
C LEU A 36 30.77 -4.22 -12.66
N ARG A 37 30.04 -3.31 -13.31
CA ARG A 37 28.57 -3.33 -13.36
C ARG A 37 28.11 -4.39 -14.35
N LEU A 38 27.62 -5.52 -13.83
CA LEU A 38 27.08 -6.64 -14.62
C LEU A 38 26.08 -6.20 -15.71
N ALA A 39 25.25 -5.16 -15.46
CA ALA A 39 24.32 -4.63 -16.45
C ALA A 39 25.02 -3.97 -17.66
N VAL A 40 26.15 -3.28 -17.46
CA VAL A 40 26.96 -2.70 -18.55
C VAL A 40 27.64 -3.81 -19.34
N ILE A 41 28.24 -4.77 -18.62
CA ILE A 41 28.92 -5.95 -19.19
C ILE A 41 27.95 -6.76 -20.06
N ARG A 42 26.79 -7.17 -19.53
CA ARG A 42 25.76 -7.91 -20.27
C ARG A 42 25.25 -7.14 -21.49
N ARG A 43 25.03 -5.82 -21.38
CA ARG A 43 24.58 -4.99 -22.51
C ARG A 43 25.65 -4.86 -23.62
N ALA A 44 26.92 -4.83 -23.24
CA ALA A 44 28.04 -4.83 -24.17
C ALA A 44 28.16 -6.18 -24.91
N ILE A 45 28.10 -7.30 -24.17
CA ILE A 45 28.07 -8.67 -24.72
C ILE A 45 26.92 -8.83 -25.72
N VAL A 46 25.70 -8.42 -25.37
CA VAL A 46 24.53 -8.51 -26.27
C VAL A 46 24.70 -7.63 -27.51
N ARG A 47 25.35 -6.46 -27.41
CA ARG A 47 25.61 -5.59 -28.56
C ARG A 47 26.64 -6.20 -29.52
N THR A 48 27.73 -6.79 -29.01
CA THR A 48 28.77 -7.40 -29.83
C THR A 48 28.36 -8.75 -30.40
N SER A 49 27.75 -9.62 -29.60
CA SER A 49 27.30 -10.94 -30.07
C SER A 49 26.20 -10.82 -31.13
N ARG A 50 25.23 -9.90 -30.98
CA ARG A 50 24.15 -9.70 -31.96
C ARG A 50 24.61 -9.08 -33.29
N SER A 51 25.73 -8.34 -33.32
CA SER A 51 26.29 -7.82 -34.58
C SER A 51 27.19 -8.85 -35.28
N LEU A 52 27.81 -9.76 -34.52
CA LEU A 52 28.56 -10.90 -35.05
C LEU A 52 27.63 -12.01 -35.56
N SER A 53 26.65 -12.45 -34.76
CA SER A 53 25.73 -13.53 -35.16
C SER A 53 24.91 -13.18 -36.39
N LYS A 54 24.47 -11.92 -36.54
CA LYS A 54 23.84 -11.44 -37.79
C LYS A 54 24.75 -11.61 -39.00
N ARG A 55 26.06 -11.32 -38.87
CA ARG A 55 27.02 -11.52 -39.97
C ARG A 55 27.27 -13.00 -40.26
N CYS A 56 27.45 -13.84 -39.23
CA CYS A 56 27.56 -15.29 -39.38
C CYS A 56 26.35 -15.95 -40.07
N LEU A 57 25.14 -15.41 -39.85
CA LEU A 57 23.91 -15.90 -40.47
C LEU A 57 23.74 -15.39 -41.91
N GLN A 58 24.20 -14.17 -42.22
CA GLN A 58 24.16 -13.61 -43.57
C GLN A 58 25.27 -14.15 -44.49
N ALA A 59 26.43 -14.48 -43.92
CA ALA A 59 27.55 -15.11 -44.62
C ALA A 59 28.25 -16.10 -43.68
N LYS A 60 28.46 -17.34 -44.14
CA LYS A 60 29.17 -18.39 -43.39
C LYS A 60 30.69 -18.13 -43.33
N SER A 61 31.08 -17.00 -42.77
CA SER A 61 32.47 -16.60 -42.54
C SER A 61 33.04 -17.34 -41.33
N THR A 62 34.10 -18.12 -41.56
CA THR A 62 34.85 -18.79 -40.49
C THR A 62 35.53 -17.78 -39.56
N GLU A 63 35.88 -16.59 -40.06
CA GLU A 63 36.46 -15.53 -39.23
C GLU A 63 35.41 -14.94 -38.28
N ASP A 64 34.19 -14.64 -38.74
CA ASP A 64 33.15 -14.09 -37.86
C ASP A 64 32.68 -15.12 -36.82
N ALA A 65 32.67 -16.42 -37.17
CA ALA A 65 32.44 -17.48 -36.19
C ALA A 65 33.54 -17.53 -35.10
N LEU A 66 34.79 -17.30 -35.48
CA LEU A 66 35.94 -17.24 -34.57
C LEU A 66 35.93 -15.94 -33.73
N GLN A 67 35.53 -14.80 -34.31
CA GLN A 67 35.29 -13.56 -33.55
C GLN A 67 34.12 -13.74 -32.56
N LEU A 68 33.05 -14.46 -32.93
CA LEU A 68 31.92 -14.75 -32.03
C LEU A 68 32.31 -15.68 -30.88
N SER A 69 33.11 -16.72 -31.13
CA SER A 69 33.61 -17.59 -30.06
C SER A 69 34.57 -16.85 -29.11
N ARG A 70 35.42 -15.97 -29.64
CA ARG A 70 36.24 -15.03 -28.83
C ARG A 70 35.40 -14.09 -27.96
N VAL A 71 34.30 -13.56 -28.49
CA VAL A 71 33.37 -12.73 -27.69
C VAL A 71 32.71 -13.56 -26.60
N ALA A 72 32.35 -14.82 -26.86
CA ALA A 72 31.77 -15.72 -25.86
C ALA A 72 32.77 -16.11 -24.75
N THR A 73 34.01 -16.45 -25.08
CA THR A 73 35.05 -16.75 -24.07
C THR A 73 35.43 -15.51 -23.25
N SER A 74 35.55 -14.35 -23.90
CA SER A 74 35.79 -13.06 -23.21
C SER A 74 34.63 -12.73 -22.24
N ALA A 75 33.38 -12.95 -22.68
CA ALA A 75 32.20 -12.76 -21.85
C ALA A 75 32.19 -13.68 -20.62
N TYR A 76 32.55 -14.95 -20.79
CA TYR A 76 32.66 -15.92 -19.69
C TYR A 76 33.75 -15.51 -18.68
N ARG A 77 34.99 -15.28 -19.15
CA ARG A 77 36.12 -14.85 -18.29
C ARG A 77 35.80 -13.61 -17.47
N LEU A 78 35.04 -12.68 -18.05
CA LEU A 78 34.77 -11.36 -17.47
C LEU A 78 33.53 -11.35 -16.53
N MET A 79 32.66 -12.35 -16.64
CA MET A 79 31.52 -12.60 -15.72
C MET A 79 31.83 -13.61 -14.60
N ASP A 80 32.91 -14.39 -14.69
CA ASP A 80 33.34 -15.26 -13.59
C ASP A 80 34.03 -14.44 -12.47
N PRO A 81 33.50 -14.43 -11.22
CA PRO A 81 34.16 -13.75 -10.10
C PRO A 81 35.48 -14.40 -9.67
N ARG A 82 35.76 -15.65 -10.06
CA ARG A 82 37.01 -16.36 -9.72
C ARG A 82 38.21 -15.83 -10.51
N LEU A 83 37.98 -15.43 -11.77
CA LEU A 83 39.00 -14.91 -12.68
C LEU A 83 39.29 -13.40 -12.49
N ARG A 84 38.57 -12.73 -11.58
CA ARG A 84 38.82 -11.33 -11.20
C ARG A 84 39.92 -11.24 -10.14
N THR A 85 41.02 -10.56 -10.44
CA THR A 85 42.21 -10.47 -9.57
C THR A 85 41.98 -9.69 -8.27
N ASN A 86 41.14 -8.64 -8.30
CA ASN A 86 40.89 -7.77 -7.15
C ASN A 86 39.61 -8.20 -6.40
N ILE A 87 39.72 -8.34 -5.07
CA ILE A 87 38.68 -8.79 -4.14
C ILE A 87 37.34 -8.03 -4.32
N HIS A 88 37.37 -6.71 -4.46
CA HIS A 88 36.17 -5.90 -4.64
C HIS A 88 35.49 -6.17 -6.00
N GLN A 89 36.27 -6.51 -7.03
CA GLN A 89 35.72 -6.94 -8.32
C GLN A 89 35.06 -8.33 -8.19
N ARG A 90 35.69 -9.27 -7.46
CA ARG A 90 35.09 -10.58 -7.15
C ARG A 90 33.75 -10.41 -6.45
N ALA A 91 33.68 -9.52 -5.46
CA ALA A 91 32.46 -9.21 -4.72
C ALA A 91 31.38 -8.58 -5.62
N HIS A 92 31.72 -7.58 -6.45
CA HIS A 92 30.72 -6.93 -7.33
C HIS A 92 30.22 -7.80 -8.48
N VAL A 93 31.05 -8.71 -8.99
CA VAL A 93 30.67 -9.65 -10.06
C VAL A 93 29.97 -10.89 -9.51
N GLY A 94 30.41 -11.40 -8.35
CA GLY A 94 29.86 -12.59 -7.70
C GLY A 94 28.64 -12.35 -6.82
N ARG A 95 28.33 -11.09 -6.45
CA ARG A 95 27.07 -10.73 -5.78
C ARG A 95 25.92 -10.84 -6.78
N ILE A 96 25.34 -12.03 -6.85
CA ILE A 96 24.06 -12.26 -7.52
C ILE A 96 23.06 -11.25 -6.92
N LEU A 97 22.50 -10.38 -7.77
CA LEU A 97 21.46 -9.47 -7.34
C LEU A 97 20.24 -10.32 -6.92
N PRO A 98 19.56 -10.05 -5.80
CA PRO A 98 18.43 -10.87 -5.36
C PRO A 98 17.36 -11.05 -6.46
N SER A 99 17.08 -10.00 -7.22
CA SER A 99 16.19 -10.01 -8.40
C SER A 99 16.70 -10.81 -9.61
N THR A 100 17.96 -11.20 -9.63
CA THR A 100 18.50 -12.20 -10.59
C THR A 100 18.59 -13.60 -10.01
N LEU A 101 18.50 -13.74 -8.68
CA LEU A 101 18.42 -15.02 -7.99
C LEU A 101 17.00 -15.59 -8.11
N SER A 102 15.97 -14.77 -7.87
CA SER A 102 14.57 -15.16 -8.14
C SER A 102 14.30 -15.44 -9.62
N LEU A 103 14.83 -14.61 -10.53
CA LEU A 103 14.67 -14.82 -11.97
C LEU A 103 15.40 -16.06 -12.51
N ALA A 104 16.44 -16.55 -11.81
CA ALA A 104 17.11 -17.81 -12.11
C ALA A 104 16.44 -19.02 -11.42
N GLY A 105 15.82 -18.83 -10.25
CA GLY A 105 14.95 -19.83 -9.63
C GLY A 105 13.73 -20.13 -10.50
N ASN A 106 13.14 -19.10 -11.11
CA ASN A 106 11.95 -19.22 -11.97
C ASN A 106 12.25 -19.75 -13.39
N THR A 107 13.51 -20.03 -13.74
CA THR A 107 13.84 -20.73 -15.00
C THR A 107 13.76 -22.24 -14.80
N ASN A 108 12.63 -22.84 -15.21
CA ASN A 108 12.31 -24.28 -15.10
C ASN A 108 13.23 -25.19 -15.92
N PHE A 109 14.49 -25.36 -15.49
CA PHE A 109 15.44 -26.25 -16.15
C PHE A 109 15.17 -27.75 -15.93
N PHE A 110 14.51 -28.14 -14.83
CA PHE A 110 14.27 -29.56 -14.51
C PHE A 110 13.03 -30.15 -15.21
N ASN A 111 11.94 -29.39 -15.38
CA ASN A 111 10.64 -29.94 -15.82
C ASN A 111 10.52 -30.29 -17.31
N ARG A 112 11.61 -30.25 -18.09
CA ARG A 112 11.62 -30.65 -19.51
C ARG A 112 12.34 -31.98 -19.80
N ALA A 113 13.00 -32.58 -18.80
CA ALA A 113 13.75 -33.81 -18.99
C ALA A 113 12.91 -35.11 -18.96
N GLY A 114 11.71 -35.08 -18.37
CA GLY A 114 10.90 -36.28 -18.12
C GLY A 114 9.72 -36.54 -19.07
N ALA A 115 9.61 -35.80 -20.18
CA ALA A 115 8.40 -35.78 -21.03
C ALA A 115 8.61 -36.27 -22.48
N ALA A 116 9.73 -36.96 -22.77
CA ALA A 116 10.09 -37.37 -24.12
C ALA A 116 9.84 -38.86 -24.43
N ASP A 117 9.89 -39.74 -23.43
CA ASP A 117 10.01 -41.20 -23.64
C ASP A 117 8.67 -41.98 -23.52
N ALA A 118 7.53 -41.27 -23.42
CA ALA A 118 6.24 -41.86 -23.05
C ALA A 118 5.26 -42.12 -24.22
N SER A 119 5.68 -41.95 -25.48
CA SER A 119 4.77 -42.02 -26.64
C SER A 119 5.37 -42.66 -27.89
N PHE A 120 6.03 -43.81 -27.75
CA PHE A 120 6.49 -44.61 -28.91
C PHE A 120 6.32 -46.12 -28.70
N ALA A 121 5.07 -46.60 -28.73
CA ALA A 121 4.76 -48.02 -28.69
C ALA A 121 3.45 -48.35 -29.44
N GLY A 122 3.55 -49.22 -30.45
CA GLY A 122 2.44 -50.10 -30.88
C GLY A 122 1.43 -49.57 -31.91
N SER A 123 1.82 -49.53 -33.18
CA SER A 123 0.90 -49.80 -34.29
C SER A 123 1.64 -50.48 -35.46
N ASP A 124 1.26 -51.73 -35.77
CA ASP A 124 1.79 -52.50 -36.89
C ASP A 124 1.09 -52.12 -38.21
N PRO A 125 1.71 -52.37 -39.38
CA PRO A 125 1.22 -51.87 -40.67
C PRO A 125 0.17 -52.77 -41.31
N SER A 126 -0.72 -52.16 -42.10
CA SER A 126 -1.49 -52.83 -43.16
C SER A 126 -1.26 -52.11 -44.50
N GLU A 127 -1.16 -52.90 -45.57
CA GLU A 127 -0.72 -52.45 -46.88
C GLU A 127 -1.80 -51.63 -47.61
N SER A 128 -1.40 -50.55 -48.28
CA SER A 128 -2.08 -50.11 -49.50
C SER A 128 -1.11 -49.38 -50.43
N ASP A 129 -1.14 -49.76 -51.69
CA ASP A 129 -0.16 -49.37 -52.72
C ASP A 129 -0.62 -48.11 -53.46
N SER A 130 0.26 -47.11 -53.62
CA SER A 130 0.18 -46.13 -54.71
C SER A 130 1.44 -45.27 -54.80
N SER A 131 1.95 -45.10 -56.02
CA SER A 131 3.23 -44.46 -56.30
C SER A 131 3.11 -43.02 -56.80
N ALA A 132 3.83 -42.09 -56.16
CA ALA A 132 4.24 -40.82 -56.75
C ALA A 132 5.60 -40.40 -56.17
N THR A 133 6.52 -39.94 -57.01
CA THR A 133 7.89 -39.56 -56.61
C THR A 133 8.03 -38.06 -56.48
N GLU A 134 8.34 -37.56 -55.28
CA GLU A 134 8.93 -36.22 -55.11
C GLU A 134 9.92 -36.19 -53.93
N THR A 135 10.79 -35.18 -53.89
CA THR A 135 12.04 -35.22 -53.13
C THR A 135 11.93 -34.75 -51.69
N VAL A 136 12.45 -35.56 -50.75
CA VAL A 136 12.50 -35.25 -49.31
C VAL A 136 13.40 -34.04 -49.02
N ASP A 137 12.82 -32.99 -48.43
CA ASP A 137 13.54 -31.79 -48.00
C ASP A 137 13.71 -31.77 -46.47
N ALA A 138 14.94 -31.64 -45.99
CA ALA A 138 15.33 -32.05 -44.63
C ALA A 138 15.20 -30.92 -43.56
N ASN A 139 14.07 -30.19 -43.56
CA ASN A 139 13.90 -28.95 -42.77
C ASN A 139 12.65 -28.87 -41.85
N GLU A 140 11.75 -29.86 -41.86
CA GLU A 140 10.41 -29.68 -41.26
C GLU A 140 10.36 -29.64 -39.72
N TRP A 141 11.44 -30.06 -39.03
CA TRP A 141 11.53 -30.11 -37.57
C TRP A 141 11.63 -28.74 -36.84
N ILE A 142 11.50 -27.60 -37.55
CA ILE A 142 11.51 -26.25 -36.97
C ILE A 142 10.31 -25.40 -37.45
N ALA A 143 9.21 -26.03 -37.85
CA ALA A 143 7.99 -25.35 -38.30
C ALA A 143 6.96 -25.02 -37.20
N GLY A 144 7.23 -25.39 -35.93
CA GLY A 144 6.26 -25.34 -34.83
C GLY A 144 6.49 -24.28 -33.74
N ILE A 145 7.18 -23.17 -34.06
CA ILE A 145 7.40 -22.06 -33.09
C ILE A 145 7.06 -20.72 -33.75
N ASP A 146 5.80 -20.30 -33.61
CA ASP A 146 5.34 -18.98 -34.03
C ASP A 146 5.97 -17.87 -33.16
N PHE A 147 7.02 -17.24 -33.68
CA PHE A 147 7.51 -15.97 -33.15
C PHE A 147 6.65 -14.84 -33.73
N PRO A 148 5.89 -14.08 -32.91
CA PRO A 148 5.08 -12.99 -33.42
C PRO A 148 5.94 -11.94 -34.11
N SER A 149 5.53 -11.55 -35.33
CA SER A 149 6.26 -10.67 -36.24
C SER A 149 6.73 -9.39 -35.56
N LEU A 150 8.06 -9.20 -35.47
CA LEU A 150 8.62 -7.91 -35.03
C LEU A 150 8.40 -6.86 -36.12
N GLU A 151 7.34 -6.06 -35.98
CA GLU A 151 7.18 -4.83 -36.74
C GLU A 151 8.39 -3.91 -36.54
N THR A 152 8.79 -3.23 -37.62
CA THR A 152 9.97 -2.39 -37.65
C THR A 152 9.75 -1.11 -36.82
N PRO A 153 10.59 -0.82 -35.80
CA PRO A 153 10.43 0.40 -35.02
C PRO A 153 10.75 1.64 -35.87
N VAL A 154 9.75 2.50 -36.07
CA VAL A 154 9.90 3.80 -36.74
C VAL A 154 10.98 4.63 -36.05
N ALA A 155 11.90 5.19 -36.84
CA ALA A 155 13.05 5.92 -36.32
C ALA A 155 12.63 7.19 -35.54
N ARG A 156 12.93 7.21 -34.23
CA ARG A 156 12.82 8.41 -33.38
C ARG A 156 14.22 9.01 -33.16
N ASN A 157 14.44 10.20 -33.73
CA ASN A 157 15.68 10.95 -33.60
C ASN A 157 15.78 11.65 -32.23
N SER A 158 16.62 11.18 -31.31
CA SER A 158 16.91 11.87 -30.03
C SER A 158 18.27 11.58 -29.38
N ASP A 159 19.27 11.12 -30.15
CA ASP A 159 20.58 10.67 -29.65
C ASP A 159 21.52 11.78 -29.10
N THR A 160 21.13 13.06 -29.14
CA THR A 160 22.01 14.20 -28.83
C THR A 160 22.14 14.58 -27.35
N VAL A 161 21.34 13.99 -26.45
CA VAL A 161 21.21 14.48 -25.06
C VAL A 161 22.24 13.89 -24.07
N TRP A 162 22.82 12.71 -24.34
CA TRP A 162 23.58 11.94 -23.35
C TRP A 162 25.11 12.01 -23.45
N LEU A 163 25.66 12.95 -24.24
CA LEU A 163 27.12 13.08 -24.46
C LEU A 163 27.81 14.20 -23.65
N GLN A 164 27.08 14.91 -22.78
CA GLN A 164 27.65 16.05 -22.04
C GLN A 164 28.23 15.64 -20.66
N LYS A 165 29.57 15.46 -20.65
CA LYS A 165 30.50 15.37 -19.52
C LYS A 165 29.90 15.42 -18.09
N LEU A 166 30.02 14.32 -17.35
CA LEU A 166 30.28 14.41 -15.91
C LEU A 166 31.80 14.54 -15.72
N GLY A 167 32.22 15.44 -14.83
CA GLY A 167 33.58 15.51 -14.31
C GLY A 167 33.67 14.82 -12.95
N ASP A 168 34.89 14.52 -12.49
CA ASP A 168 35.13 13.62 -11.37
C ASP A 168 34.86 14.22 -9.96
N ASP A 169 34.54 15.52 -9.88
CA ASP A 169 34.32 16.25 -8.61
C ASP A 169 33.00 15.93 -7.87
N ASP A 170 32.03 15.25 -8.49
CA ASP A 170 30.67 15.06 -7.93
C ASP A 170 30.53 13.82 -7.02
N LEU A 171 31.66 13.21 -6.59
CA LEU A 171 31.72 11.94 -5.84
C LEU A 171 31.99 12.04 -4.34
N LEU A 172 32.39 13.20 -3.81
CA LEU A 172 32.57 13.41 -2.36
C LEU A 172 31.60 14.48 -1.84
N GLU A 173 30.99 14.18 -0.70
CA GLU A 173 30.21 15.06 0.19
C GLU A 173 29.28 16.11 -0.45
N SER A 174 28.01 15.72 -0.67
CA SER A 174 26.94 16.68 -0.98
C SER A 174 25.63 16.33 -0.25
N THR A 175 25.29 17.15 0.77
CA THR A 175 24.09 17.01 1.60
C THR A 175 22.80 17.09 0.76
N PRO A 176 21.67 16.49 1.19
CA PRO A 176 20.45 16.41 0.37
C PRO A 176 19.87 17.77 -0.04
N GLN A 177 20.08 18.83 0.76
CA GLN A 177 19.67 20.20 0.40
C GLN A 177 20.42 20.70 -0.85
N SER A 178 21.73 20.45 -0.96
CA SER A 178 22.52 20.85 -2.13
C SER A 178 22.01 20.22 -3.44
N ARG A 179 21.42 19.01 -3.36
CA ARG A 179 20.84 18.29 -4.50
C ARG A 179 19.50 18.89 -4.95
N ARG A 180 18.68 19.40 -4.03
CA ARG A 180 17.48 20.20 -4.36
C ARG A 180 17.89 21.52 -5.03
N LEU A 181 18.89 22.21 -4.50
CA LEU A 181 19.42 23.47 -5.04
C LEU A 181 20.06 23.29 -6.44
N LYS A 182 20.89 22.24 -6.66
CA LYS A 182 21.44 21.86 -7.98
C LYS A 182 20.32 21.55 -9.00
N ARG A 183 19.17 20.99 -8.58
CA ARG A 183 18.01 20.74 -9.46
C ARG A 183 17.23 22.01 -9.80
N LEU A 184 16.98 22.90 -8.82
CA LEU A 184 16.34 24.19 -9.06
C LEU A 184 17.16 25.05 -10.04
N ARG A 185 18.48 25.11 -9.82
CA ARG A 185 19.47 25.84 -10.63
C ARG A 185 19.50 25.42 -12.11
N ARG A 186 19.00 24.23 -12.47
CA ARG A 186 18.91 23.74 -13.85
C ARG A 186 17.55 23.97 -14.53
N LYS A 187 16.50 24.37 -13.79
CA LYS A 187 15.12 24.44 -14.32
C LYS A 187 14.54 25.85 -14.56
N LEU A 188 15.08 26.90 -13.94
CA LEU A 188 14.38 28.20 -13.86
C LEU A 188 15.06 29.41 -14.51
N LEU A 189 16.36 29.36 -14.81
CA LEU A 189 17.12 30.57 -15.16
C LEU A 189 18.21 30.31 -16.23
N PRO A 190 18.19 31.00 -17.39
CA PRO A 190 19.27 30.90 -18.38
C PRO A 190 20.54 31.56 -17.86
N SER A 191 21.71 31.07 -18.29
CA SER A 191 23.03 31.36 -17.68
C SER A 191 23.37 32.85 -17.53
N TRP A 192 22.89 33.71 -18.43
CA TRP A 192 23.09 35.17 -18.35
C TRP A 192 22.49 35.80 -17.07
N THR A 193 21.36 35.30 -16.58
CA THR A 193 20.68 35.87 -15.39
C THR A 193 21.49 35.75 -14.11
N TRP A 194 22.42 34.79 -14.01
CA TRP A 194 23.36 34.69 -12.89
C TRP A 194 24.36 35.86 -12.85
N PHE A 195 24.71 36.45 -14.01
CA PHE A 195 25.50 37.68 -14.06
C PHE A 195 24.68 38.89 -13.63
N ALA A 196 23.38 38.94 -13.96
CA ALA A 196 22.49 40.01 -13.47
C ALA A 196 22.31 39.95 -11.95
N ILE A 197 22.06 38.76 -11.38
CA ILE A 197 21.94 38.55 -9.93
C ILE A 197 23.27 38.84 -9.22
N GLY A 198 24.39 38.35 -9.76
CA GLY A 198 25.72 38.63 -9.22
C GLY A 198 26.08 40.11 -9.25
N GLY A 199 25.76 40.80 -10.35
CA GLY A 199 25.95 42.25 -10.48
C GLY A 199 25.08 43.06 -9.51
N LEU A 200 23.85 42.63 -9.24
CA LEU A 200 22.95 43.27 -8.28
C LEU A 200 23.42 43.07 -6.83
N ILE A 201 23.89 41.86 -6.47
CA ILE A 201 24.49 41.61 -5.15
C ILE A 201 25.77 42.44 -4.98
N ALA A 202 26.62 42.52 -6.01
CA ALA A 202 27.84 43.33 -5.99
C ALA A 202 27.53 44.84 -5.86
N SER A 203 26.55 45.37 -6.58
CA SER A 203 26.19 46.80 -6.49
C SER A 203 25.58 47.16 -5.14
N VAL A 204 24.76 46.29 -4.55
CA VAL A 204 24.24 46.47 -3.17
C VAL A 204 25.37 46.41 -2.15
N ALA A 205 26.31 45.47 -2.25
CA ALA A 205 27.45 45.36 -1.34
C ALA A 205 28.36 46.61 -1.41
N VAL A 206 28.65 47.10 -2.62
CA VAL A 206 29.41 48.35 -2.82
C VAL A 206 28.64 49.55 -2.24
N GLY A 207 27.34 49.66 -2.51
CA GLY A 207 26.50 50.74 -1.97
C GLY A 207 26.45 50.79 -0.45
N PHE A 208 26.33 49.64 0.23
CA PHE A 208 26.43 49.59 1.69
C PHE A 208 27.82 49.96 2.20
N SER A 209 28.89 49.54 1.50
CA SER A 209 30.26 49.91 1.89
C SER A 209 30.55 51.42 1.80
N THR A 210 29.86 52.15 0.90
CA THR A 210 30.00 53.61 0.76
C THR A 210 29.04 54.40 1.67
N MET A 211 28.10 53.75 2.35
CA MET A 211 27.09 54.40 3.21
C MET A 211 27.20 54.03 4.70
N ALA A 212 28.35 53.51 5.16
CA ALA A 212 28.59 53.27 6.58
C ALA A 212 28.51 54.57 7.41
N PRO A 213 27.49 54.76 8.28
CA PRO A 213 27.35 55.98 9.06
C PRO A 213 28.36 55.99 10.22
N LYS A 214 29.00 57.14 10.44
CA LYS A 214 29.82 57.36 11.64
C LYS A 214 28.91 57.50 12.87
N PHE A 215 28.69 56.41 13.57
CA PHE A 215 28.17 56.45 14.94
C PHE A 215 29.32 56.76 15.90
N ASP A 216 29.53 58.05 16.16
CA ASP A 216 30.39 58.48 17.27
C ASP A 216 29.74 58.04 18.59
N SER A 217 30.52 57.41 19.47
CA SER A 217 30.07 56.84 20.75
C SER A 217 30.60 57.67 21.92
N PRO A 218 29.73 58.35 22.70
CA PRO A 218 30.16 59.15 23.84
C PRO A 218 29.52 58.70 25.16
N TYR A 219 30.06 57.66 25.84
CA TYR A 219 29.74 57.44 27.26
C TYR A 219 30.78 56.62 28.06
N SER A 220 31.99 57.17 28.25
CA SER A 220 33.02 56.59 29.15
C SER A 220 33.99 57.64 29.74
N GLN A 221 33.53 58.45 30.72
CA GLN A 221 34.34 59.14 31.75
C GLN A 221 33.34 59.66 32.81
N ALA A 222 33.38 59.23 34.08
CA ALA A 222 34.42 59.42 35.10
C ALA A 222 34.42 60.84 35.71
N ILE A 223 33.79 60.96 36.89
CA ILE A 223 33.97 62.07 37.84
C ILE A 223 34.16 61.45 39.23
N GLU A 224 35.22 61.85 39.91
CA GLU A 224 35.49 61.48 41.30
C GLU A 224 34.86 62.46 42.30
N GLN A 225 34.66 61.99 43.53
CA GLN A 225 34.78 62.71 44.79
C GLN A 225 34.32 64.20 44.86
N THR A 226 33.24 64.46 45.60
CA THR A 226 33.22 65.62 46.53
C THR A 226 32.38 65.30 47.77
N THR A 227 32.84 65.76 48.94
CA THR A 227 32.21 65.57 50.26
C THR A 227 31.08 66.56 50.55
N ALA A 228 30.02 66.16 51.27
CA ALA A 228 29.55 66.87 52.48
C ALA A 228 28.34 66.22 53.21
N SER A 229 28.42 66.26 54.53
CA SER A 229 27.38 66.12 55.58
C SER A 229 25.95 66.58 55.26
N ARG A 230 24.92 65.82 55.70
CA ARG A 230 23.93 66.28 56.71
C ARG A 230 23.05 65.16 57.31
N VAL A 231 22.92 65.14 58.63
CA VAL A 231 21.99 64.34 59.50
C VAL A 231 20.93 65.33 60.02
N PRO A 232 19.61 65.04 60.18
CA PRO A 232 19.10 64.04 61.15
C PRO A 232 17.73 63.33 60.97
N ALA A 233 17.59 62.17 61.63
CA ALA A 233 16.36 61.56 62.20
C ALA A 233 15.23 61.11 61.22
N SER A 234 14.24 60.27 61.59
CA SER A 234 13.82 59.74 62.91
C SER A 234 12.97 58.44 62.82
N VAL A 235 12.66 57.81 63.97
CA VAL A 235 11.57 56.83 64.26
C VAL A 235 11.74 55.32 63.91
N ARG A 236 12.11 54.54 64.96
CA ARG A 236 11.62 53.20 65.43
C ARG A 236 11.81 51.88 64.64
N GLN A 237 12.63 50.99 65.25
CA GLN A 237 12.42 49.52 65.36
C GLN A 237 11.29 49.18 66.37
N PRO A 238 10.78 47.93 66.49
CA PRO A 238 11.47 46.71 67.04
C PRO A 238 11.78 45.65 65.95
N SER A 239 12.71 44.67 66.03
CA SER A 239 13.27 43.81 67.11
C SER A 239 12.38 42.60 67.46
N ILE A 240 12.88 41.35 67.65
CA ILE A 240 14.27 40.83 67.80
C ILE A 240 14.38 39.34 67.32
N LEU A 241 15.49 38.61 67.60
CA LEU A 241 15.86 37.21 67.21
C LEU A 241 16.39 37.01 65.76
N GLU A 242 17.63 36.56 65.46
CA GLU A 242 18.89 36.31 66.25
C GLU A 242 19.32 34.86 66.60
N GLN A 243 19.72 34.03 65.62
CA GLN A 243 20.71 32.92 65.71
C GLN A 243 21.23 32.53 64.29
N GLU A 244 22.42 31.94 64.06
CA GLU A 244 23.76 32.02 64.68
C GLU A 244 24.75 31.34 63.68
N LEU A 245 25.98 31.85 63.49
CA LEU A 245 26.97 31.31 62.54
C LEU A 245 28.11 30.59 63.29
N PRO A 246 28.87 29.68 62.66
CA PRO A 246 30.18 30.12 62.15
C PRO A 246 30.70 29.43 60.86
N ALA A 247 31.65 30.11 60.20
CA ALA A 247 32.59 29.58 59.19
C ALA A 247 34.00 29.46 59.84
N PRO A 248 35.21 29.48 59.19
CA PRO A 248 35.62 29.58 57.77
C PRO A 248 36.18 28.21 57.25
N SER A 249 37.12 28.01 56.31
CA SER A 249 38.01 28.84 55.43
C SER A 249 38.33 28.03 54.15
N ASN A 250 38.62 28.56 52.95
CA ASN A 250 39.26 29.81 52.44
C ASN A 250 40.79 29.67 52.14
N GLN A 251 41.25 30.25 51.02
CA GLN A 251 42.60 30.19 50.40
C GLN A 251 42.99 28.90 49.62
N SER A 252 43.84 28.88 48.57
CA SER A 252 44.28 29.91 47.59
C SER A 252 45.12 29.31 46.43
N ALA A 253 45.12 29.99 45.26
CA ALA A 253 46.17 30.06 44.22
C ALA A 253 46.45 28.88 43.23
N GLU A 254 46.82 29.31 42.02
CA GLU A 254 47.21 28.60 40.78
C GLU A 254 48.72 28.22 40.77
N PRO A 255 49.37 27.79 39.64
CA PRO A 255 48.92 27.18 38.37
C PRO A 255 49.69 25.85 38.06
N ILE A 256 49.63 25.29 36.83
CA ILE A 256 50.78 24.81 35.97
C ILE A 256 50.40 23.77 34.87
N VAL A 257 50.76 24.12 33.62
CA VAL A 257 51.24 23.33 32.44
C VAL A 257 50.57 22.01 31.98
N GLU A 258 50.12 22.08 30.72
CA GLU A 258 50.16 21.13 29.57
C GLU A 258 50.45 19.61 29.70
N SER A 259 49.65 18.85 28.95
CA SER A 259 50.03 17.80 27.96
C SER A 259 50.12 16.29 28.27
N GLU A 260 49.74 15.56 27.21
CA GLU A 260 50.04 14.17 26.81
C GLU A 260 49.23 12.96 27.34
N ARG A 261 49.08 11.99 26.41
CA ARG A 261 48.74 10.56 26.55
C ARG A 261 47.32 10.14 26.97
N THR A 262 46.47 10.05 25.95
CA THR A 262 45.49 8.96 25.85
C THR A 262 46.19 7.64 25.50
N GLU A 263 46.22 6.66 26.40
CA GLU A 263 46.65 5.29 26.10
C GLU A 263 45.44 4.34 26.02
N PHE A 264 45.54 3.31 25.16
CA PHE A 264 44.43 2.43 24.81
C PHE A 264 44.17 1.33 25.86
N LEU A 265 42.90 0.94 26.00
CA LEU A 265 42.49 -0.35 26.58
C LEU A 265 41.86 -1.24 25.49
N PRO A 266 41.94 -2.58 25.61
CA PRO A 266 41.89 -3.48 24.45
C PRO A 266 40.50 -3.99 24.03
N ASP A 267 40.46 -4.51 22.80
CA ASP A 267 39.32 -5.19 22.17
C ASP A 267 39.06 -6.58 22.81
N PRO A 268 37.83 -6.89 23.27
CA PRO A 268 37.51 -8.14 23.95
C PRO A 268 37.15 -9.33 23.04
N PHE A 269 37.14 -9.20 21.70
CA PHE A 269 36.62 -10.24 20.79
C PHE A 269 37.66 -11.11 20.06
N ALA A 270 38.86 -11.29 20.65
CA ALA A 270 39.86 -12.23 20.16
C ALA A 270 39.93 -13.52 21.00
N ASN A 271 39.46 -14.65 20.46
CA ASN A 271 39.71 -15.98 21.03
C ASN A 271 39.77 -17.06 19.93
N PRO A 272 40.90 -17.77 19.74
CA PRO A 272 41.02 -18.93 18.85
C PRO A 272 40.87 -20.25 19.62
N ILE A 273 40.74 -21.38 18.90
CA ILE A 273 41.34 -22.70 19.21
C ILE A 273 41.14 -23.64 18.01
N THR A 274 41.94 -24.70 17.88
CA THR A 274 41.99 -25.59 16.71
C THR A 274 42.42 -27.01 17.13
N TYR A 275 42.20 -27.99 16.25
CA TYR A 275 42.53 -29.42 16.36
C TYR A 275 41.57 -30.25 17.27
N ALA A 276 41.36 -31.55 17.04
CA ALA A 276 42.09 -32.48 16.16
C ALA A 276 41.16 -33.41 15.33
N ALA A 277 41.75 -34.14 14.37
CA ALA A 277 41.11 -35.23 13.63
C ALA A 277 41.27 -36.59 14.36
N PRO A 278 40.66 -37.67 13.85
CA PRO A 278 41.52 -38.75 13.36
C PRO A 278 41.11 -39.30 11.97
N LEU A 279 41.93 -40.23 11.45
CA LEU A 279 41.89 -40.78 10.10
C LEU A 279 41.77 -42.31 10.14
N VAL A 280 40.76 -42.92 9.50
CA VAL A 280 40.65 -44.38 9.28
C VAL A 280 39.95 -44.66 7.93
N SER A 281 40.40 -45.71 7.23
CA SER A 281 39.82 -46.32 6.03
C SER A 281 40.52 -47.68 5.79
N PRO A 282 40.06 -48.56 4.87
CA PRO A 282 38.72 -49.10 4.67
C PRO A 282 38.71 -50.66 4.76
N ALA A 283 37.54 -51.31 4.75
CA ALA A 283 37.40 -52.77 4.55
C ALA A 283 35.98 -53.14 4.08
N ASP A 284 35.84 -54.29 3.42
CA ASP A 284 34.62 -54.81 2.77
C ASP A 284 33.74 -55.67 3.71
N SER A 285 32.44 -55.76 3.44
CA SER A 285 31.66 -57.03 3.45
C SER A 285 30.19 -56.87 3.02
N ASP A 286 29.81 -57.68 2.04
CA ASP A 286 28.52 -58.24 1.58
C ASP A 286 27.16 -57.97 2.29
N ASP A 287 26.13 -57.98 1.44
CA ASP A 287 24.79 -58.58 1.58
C ASP A 287 23.94 -58.44 2.86
N THR A 288 22.76 -57.84 2.70
CA THR A 288 21.49 -58.34 3.27
C THR A 288 20.30 -57.81 2.45
N GLU A 289 19.45 -58.70 1.94
CA GLU A 289 18.16 -58.35 1.32
C GLU A 289 17.15 -57.87 2.38
N MET A 290 16.17 -57.02 2.01
CA MET A 290 14.74 -57.27 2.31
C MET A 290 13.78 -56.18 1.77
N LEU A 291 12.82 -56.63 0.96
CA LEU A 291 11.41 -56.21 0.86
C LEU A 291 11.05 -54.71 0.67
N ALA A 292 10.38 -54.44 -0.45
CA ALA A 292 9.56 -53.23 -0.65
C ALA A 292 8.16 -53.37 0.00
N PRO A 293 7.53 -52.26 0.44
CA PRO A 293 6.17 -52.28 0.99
C PRO A 293 5.09 -52.20 -0.11
N SER A 294 4.28 -53.25 -0.23
CA SER A 294 3.05 -53.21 -1.03
C SER A 294 1.96 -52.38 -0.35
N VAL A 295 1.25 -51.53 -1.10
CA VAL A 295 0.06 -50.80 -0.64
C VAL A 295 -1.18 -51.31 -1.37
N PHE A 296 -2.27 -51.49 -0.62
CA PHE A 296 -3.51 -52.12 -1.09
C PHE A 296 -4.37 -51.22 -2.00
N LEU A 297 -5.04 -51.85 -2.97
CA LEU A 297 -6.26 -51.34 -3.61
C LEU A 297 -7.44 -52.27 -3.25
N PRO A 298 -8.57 -51.76 -2.71
CA PRO A 298 -9.82 -52.50 -2.66
C PRO A 298 -10.58 -52.41 -3.99
N SER A 299 -11.25 -53.50 -4.39
CA SER A 299 -12.06 -53.57 -5.61
C SER A 299 -13.40 -54.27 -5.34
N SER A 300 -14.49 -53.63 -5.76
CA SER A 300 -15.86 -54.20 -5.84
C SER A 300 -16.73 -53.23 -6.66
N ASN A 301 -17.05 -53.49 -7.93
CA ASN A 301 -17.99 -54.47 -8.51
C ASN A 301 -19.49 -54.11 -8.39
N ASP A 302 -20.09 -53.99 -9.58
CA ASP A 302 -21.44 -54.38 -10.01
C ASP A 302 -22.71 -53.68 -9.46
N GLY A 303 -23.57 -53.21 -10.38
CA GLY A 303 -24.84 -52.54 -10.05
C GLY A 303 -25.69 -52.04 -11.24
N GLU A 304 -25.75 -52.75 -12.37
CA GLU A 304 -26.68 -52.41 -13.48
C GLU A 304 -28.15 -52.71 -13.08
N PRO A 305 -29.14 -51.90 -13.51
CA PRO A 305 -30.12 -52.48 -14.46
C PRO A 305 -30.74 -51.52 -15.50
N LYS A 306 -30.64 -51.98 -16.75
CA LYS A 306 -31.49 -51.76 -17.95
C LYS A 306 -32.86 -51.06 -17.84
N ASN A 307 -33.08 -50.14 -18.80
CA ASN A 307 -34.23 -49.98 -19.72
C ASN A 307 -35.65 -50.40 -19.30
N ASN A 308 -36.65 -49.52 -19.51
CA ASN A 308 -37.64 -49.72 -20.61
C ASN A 308 -38.70 -48.59 -20.85
N LEU A 309 -38.97 -48.36 -22.15
CA LEU A 309 -40.25 -48.11 -22.84
C LEU A 309 -41.17 -46.89 -22.56
N LEU A 310 -41.35 -46.09 -23.63
CA LEU A 310 -42.60 -45.61 -24.25
C LEU A 310 -43.75 -45.01 -23.40
N ALA A 311 -44.13 -43.77 -23.75
CA ALA A 311 -45.40 -43.53 -24.47
C ALA A 311 -45.51 -42.09 -25.04
N ASN A 312 -46.06 -41.95 -26.26
CA ASN A 312 -46.48 -40.67 -26.82
C ASN A 312 -47.87 -40.28 -26.28
N ARG A 313 -48.18 -38.97 -26.18
CA ARG A 313 -49.54 -38.50 -26.51
C ARG A 313 -49.62 -37.03 -26.91
N ASP A 314 -50.14 -36.78 -28.10
CA ASP A 314 -50.61 -35.48 -28.58
C ASP A 314 -51.95 -35.07 -27.94
N LEU A 315 -52.21 -33.76 -27.81
CA LEU A 315 -53.28 -33.05 -28.56
C LEU A 315 -53.54 -31.64 -28.01
N ALA A 316 -54.13 -30.78 -28.86
CA ALA A 316 -54.57 -29.43 -28.51
C ALA A 316 -56.11 -29.32 -28.49
N SER A 317 -56.64 -28.46 -27.60
CA SER A 317 -57.98 -27.85 -27.64
C SER A 317 -57.93 -26.64 -26.68
N VAL A 318 -58.20 -25.39 -27.04
CA VAL A 318 -59.44 -24.81 -27.62
C VAL A 318 -60.64 -25.00 -26.68
N ALA A 319 -61.01 -23.93 -25.96
CA ALA A 319 -62.35 -23.67 -25.42
C ALA A 319 -62.48 -22.17 -25.06
N ASN A 320 -63.55 -21.51 -25.54
CA ASN A 320 -64.04 -20.26 -24.95
C ASN A 320 -64.94 -20.59 -23.74
N PRO A 321 -65.24 -19.62 -22.87
CA PRO A 321 -66.60 -19.07 -22.97
C PRO A 321 -66.71 -17.55 -22.81
N THR A 322 -67.84 -17.01 -23.27
CA THR A 322 -68.36 -15.65 -23.00
C THR A 322 -69.74 -15.78 -22.33
N PRO A 323 -70.52 -14.70 -22.09
CA PRO A 323 -70.40 -13.77 -20.97
C PRO A 323 -71.67 -13.76 -20.07
N ASN A 324 -71.86 -12.68 -19.26
CA ASN A 324 -72.86 -12.41 -18.19
C ASN A 324 -72.22 -12.57 -16.80
N GLU A 325 -72.50 -11.77 -15.75
CA GLU A 325 -73.42 -10.64 -15.46
C GLU A 325 -72.92 -9.95 -14.14
N PRO A 326 -73.61 -8.96 -13.54
CA PRO A 326 -73.95 -7.60 -13.98
C PRO A 326 -73.08 -6.54 -13.26
N ALA A 327 -73.45 -5.25 -13.33
CA ALA A 327 -72.66 -4.14 -12.79
C ALA A 327 -72.69 -3.99 -11.26
N GLU A 328 -71.52 -3.78 -10.64
CA GLU A 328 -71.36 -3.12 -9.34
C GLU A 328 -70.76 -1.70 -9.48
N ALA A 329 -70.83 -0.91 -8.41
CA ALA A 329 -70.76 0.55 -8.46
C ALA A 329 -69.44 1.14 -8.98
N PHE A 330 -69.55 2.25 -9.73
CA PHE A 330 -68.47 3.19 -9.96
C PHE A 330 -68.02 3.83 -8.64
N ALA A 331 -67.03 3.23 -7.98
CA ALA A 331 -66.26 3.93 -6.96
C ALA A 331 -65.37 4.98 -7.64
N THR A 332 -65.60 6.26 -7.35
CA THR A 332 -64.85 7.37 -7.95
C THR A 332 -63.37 7.24 -7.62
N ALA A 333 -62.54 6.98 -8.63
CA ALA A 333 -61.09 6.94 -8.45
C ALA A 333 -60.59 8.29 -7.91
N PRO A 334 -59.76 8.31 -6.86
CA PRO A 334 -59.23 9.57 -6.32
C PRO A 334 -58.40 10.29 -7.38
N LEU A 335 -58.51 11.61 -7.39
CA LEU A 335 -57.72 12.48 -8.28
C LEU A 335 -56.22 12.15 -8.14
N PRO A 336 -55.44 12.09 -9.23
CA PRO A 336 -54.00 11.84 -9.13
C PRO A 336 -53.37 12.90 -8.22
N THR A 337 -52.81 12.44 -7.10
CA THR A 337 -52.06 13.28 -6.16
C THR A 337 -50.98 14.05 -6.94
N ALA A 338 -50.77 15.32 -6.56
CA ALA A 338 -49.77 16.17 -7.20
C ALA A 338 -48.40 15.44 -7.29
N PRO A 339 -47.66 15.60 -8.40
CA PRO A 339 -46.37 14.92 -8.56
C PRO A 339 -45.49 15.26 -7.37
N ALA A 340 -45.02 14.23 -6.67
CA ALA A 340 -44.13 14.41 -5.52
C ALA A 340 -42.92 15.24 -5.95
N GLU A 341 -42.51 16.18 -5.10
CA GLU A 341 -41.36 17.03 -5.37
C GLU A 341 -40.13 16.13 -5.63
N PRO A 342 -39.34 16.42 -6.68
CA PRO A 342 -38.27 15.52 -7.11
C PRO A 342 -37.26 15.35 -5.98
N THR A 343 -37.20 14.15 -5.42
CA THR A 343 -36.33 13.84 -4.30
C THR A 343 -34.88 14.03 -4.70
N GLU A 344 -34.27 15.07 -4.13
CA GLU A 344 -32.90 15.48 -4.40
C GLU A 344 -31.91 14.34 -4.18
N SER A 345 -30.96 14.17 -5.10
CA SER A 345 -29.92 13.15 -4.91
C SER A 345 -28.96 13.58 -3.79
N PRO A 346 -28.44 12.66 -2.97
CA PRO A 346 -27.58 13.02 -1.82
C PRO A 346 -26.31 13.77 -2.24
N ASP A 347 -25.86 13.58 -3.48
CA ASP A 347 -24.73 14.31 -4.05
C ASP A 347 -25.08 15.73 -4.52
N GLU A 348 -26.34 16.04 -4.87
CA GLU A 348 -26.79 17.43 -5.09
C GLU A 348 -26.80 18.22 -3.78
N ALA A 349 -27.33 17.63 -2.71
CA ALA A 349 -27.32 18.24 -1.38
C ALA A 349 -25.89 18.60 -0.93
N ARG A 350 -24.95 17.65 -1.09
CA ARG A 350 -23.51 17.86 -0.80
C ARG A 350 -22.86 18.91 -1.69
N VAL A 351 -23.19 18.95 -2.98
CA VAL A 351 -22.66 19.95 -3.92
C VAL A 351 -23.16 21.35 -3.53
N ARG A 352 -24.44 21.51 -3.18
CA ARG A 352 -24.96 22.78 -2.67
C ARG A 352 -24.29 23.19 -1.37
N GLU A 353 -24.27 22.30 -0.37
CA GLU A 353 -23.66 22.55 0.94
C GLU A 353 -22.19 22.97 0.80
N PHE A 354 -21.46 22.40 -0.15
CA PHE A 354 -20.10 22.81 -0.46
C PHE A 354 -20.01 24.20 -1.12
N LEU A 355 -20.86 24.49 -2.12
CA LEU A 355 -20.86 25.78 -2.81
C LEU A 355 -21.29 26.93 -1.88
N GLU A 356 -22.31 26.72 -1.05
CA GLU A 356 -22.78 27.65 -0.02
C GLU A 356 -21.65 27.99 0.97
N LYS A 357 -20.94 26.98 1.49
CA LYS A 357 -19.77 27.19 2.35
C LYS A 357 -18.61 27.91 1.66
N VAL A 358 -18.45 27.77 0.35
CA VAL A 358 -17.43 28.54 -0.41
C VAL A 358 -17.84 29.99 -0.58
N ASP A 359 -19.13 30.25 -0.83
CA ASP A 359 -19.68 31.60 -0.96
C ASP A 359 -19.61 32.38 0.38
N ASP A 360 -19.88 31.72 1.51
CA ASP A 360 -19.66 32.29 2.86
C ASP A 360 -18.17 32.58 3.14
N ALA A 361 -17.30 31.61 2.83
CA ALA A 361 -15.88 31.65 3.19
C ALA A 361 -15.02 32.59 2.31
N ASP A 362 -15.58 33.24 1.30
CA ASP A 362 -14.95 34.40 0.65
C ASP A 362 -14.81 35.61 1.63
N THR A 363 -15.37 35.52 2.85
CA THR A 363 -15.20 36.52 3.93
C THR A 363 -14.13 36.18 4.99
N GLU A 364 -13.83 34.90 5.28
CA GLU A 364 -13.03 34.48 6.44
C GLU A 364 -11.81 33.59 6.12
N GLY A 365 -10.69 34.21 5.73
CA GLY A 365 -9.35 33.70 6.03
C GLY A 365 -8.76 32.59 5.12
N PRO A 366 -7.74 31.84 5.60
CA PRO A 366 -6.91 30.97 4.77
C PRO A 366 -7.59 29.64 4.42
N ASN A 367 -8.31 29.65 3.30
CA ASN A 367 -9.25 28.63 2.83
C ASN A 367 -8.62 27.28 2.37
N ASN A 368 -7.74 26.68 3.18
CA ASN A 368 -7.07 25.40 2.88
C ASN A 368 -8.03 24.20 2.98
N ASP A 369 -8.95 24.21 3.94
CA ASP A 369 -9.84 23.08 4.18
C ASP A 369 -10.95 22.95 3.14
N LEU A 370 -11.57 24.05 2.70
CA LEU A 370 -12.52 23.97 1.58
C LEU A 370 -11.84 23.49 0.28
N HIS A 371 -10.58 23.82 0.05
CA HIS A 371 -9.83 23.27 -1.08
C HIS A 371 -9.68 21.74 -0.98
N ARG A 372 -9.36 21.21 0.22
CA ARG A 372 -9.25 19.76 0.48
C ARG A 372 -10.61 19.05 0.39
N ILE A 373 -11.66 19.65 0.96
CA ILE A 373 -13.02 19.11 0.94
C ILE A 373 -13.59 19.10 -0.48
N GLY A 374 -13.43 20.19 -1.23
CA GLY A 374 -13.91 20.30 -2.62
C GLY A 374 -13.24 19.28 -3.55
N LEU A 375 -11.91 19.09 -3.42
CA LEU A 375 -11.21 18.03 -4.16
C LEU A 375 -11.67 16.62 -3.75
N ALA A 376 -11.92 16.35 -2.46
CA ALA A 376 -12.44 15.07 -2.01
C ALA A 376 -13.89 14.81 -2.52
N LEU A 377 -14.72 15.86 -2.58
CA LEU A 377 -16.06 15.79 -3.16
C LEU A 377 -16.03 15.60 -4.69
N CYS A 378 -15.08 16.23 -5.40
CA CYS A 378 -14.82 15.92 -6.80
C CYS A 378 -14.48 14.44 -7.01
N GLU A 379 -13.71 13.82 -6.11
CA GLU A 379 -13.35 12.41 -6.21
C GLU A 379 -14.54 11.46 -6.05
N SER A 380 -15.44 11.72 -5.10
CA SER A 380 -16.67 10.93 -4.96
C SER A 380 -17.61 11.14 -6.15
N LEU A 381 -17.74 12.37 -6.64
CA LEU A 381 -18.55 12.68 -7.83
C LEU A 381 -17.99 12.02 -9.10
N LEU A 382 -16.67 11.87 -9.23
CA LEU A 382 -16.06 11.11 -10.33
C LEU A 382 -16.27 9.60 -10.19
N ALA A 383 -16.21 9.05 -8.98
CA ALA A 383 -16.54 7.64 -8.74
C ALA A 383 -18.05 7.33 -8.94
N GLY A 384 -18.92 8.33 -8.78
CA GLY A 384 -20.34 8.32 -9.08
C GLY A 384 -20.72 8.95 -10.44
N GLU A 385 -19.75 9.11 -11.35
CA GLU A 385 -19.94 9.55 -12.76
C GLU A 385 -20.68 10.90 -12.97
N SER A 386 -20.79 11.70 -11.91
CA SER A 386 -21.45 13.01 -11.87
C SER A 386 -20.55 14.12 -12.42
N PHE A 387 -20.10 13.97 -13.67
CA PHE A 387 -19.08 14.82 -14.30
C PHE A 387 -19.41 16.31 -14.30
N ASP A 388 -20.67 16.67 -14.49
CA ASP A 388 -21.09 18.08 -14.61
C ASP A 388 -21.09 18.79 -13.24
N ARG A 389 -21.42 18.07 -12.16
CA ARG A 389 -21.29 18.56 -10.77
C ARG A 389 -19.81 18.67 -10.37
N CYS A 390 -18.98 17.74 -10.83
CA CYS A 390 -17.53 17.82 -10.65
C CYS A 390 -16.93 19.04 -11.37
N ASP A 391 -17.30 19.30 -12.64
CA ASP A 391 -16.86 20.50 -13.37
C ASP A 391 -17.29 21.78 -12.63
N GLN A 392 -18.54 21.89 -12.14
CA GLN A 392 -19.02 23.04 -11.33
C GLN A 392 -18.13 23.32 -10.11
N ILE A 393 -17.83 22.30 -9.30
CA ILE A 393 -16.95 22.46 -8.13
C ILE A 393 -15.54 22.88 -8.59
N THR A 394 -14.99 22.28 -9.64
CA THR A 394 -13.66 22.69 -10.13
C THR A 394 -13.64 24.12 -10.66
N ASP A 395 -14.72 24.64 -11.24
CA ASP A 395 -14.78 26.04 -11.67
C ASP A 395 -14.90 27.01 -10.48
N ARG A 396 -15.66 26.69 -9.42
CA ARG A 396 -15.66 27.50 -8.18
C ARG A 396 -14.32 27.42 -7.42
N LEU A 397 -13.64 26.27 -7.45
CA LEU A 397 -12.26 26.10 -6.96
C LEU A 397 -11.21 26.79 -7.84
N MET A 398 -11.54 27.21 -9.06
CA MET A 398 -10.65 28.00 -9.93
C MET A 398 -10.92 29.51 -9.79
N SER A 399 -12.12 29.93 -9.38
CA SER A 399 -12.47 31.33 -9.13
C SER A 399 -12.10 31.83 -7.73
N THR A 400 -11.98 30.93 -6.75
CA THR A 400 -11.59 31.26 -5.37
C THR A 400 -10.12 31.65 -5.25
N ASP A 401 -9.83 32.84 -4.71
CA ASP A 401 -8.50 33.43 -4.71
C ASP A 401 -7.65 32.94 -3.51
N PHE A 402 -7.29 31.66 -3.54
CA PHE A 402 -6.57 31.00 -2.44
C PHE A 402 -5.25 31.71 -2.09
N SER A 403 -5.22 32.33 -0.90
CA SER A 403 -3.99 32.79 -0.27
C SER A 403 -3.08 31.60 0.07
N GLY A 404 -1.79 31.74 -0.24
CA GLY A 404 -0.78 30.70 -0.04
C GLY A 404 -0.85 29.53 -1.05
N ALA A 405 0.32 29.12 -1.56
CA ALA A 405 0.51 27.93 -2.38
C ALA A 405 -0.37 27.81 -3.66
N ARG A 406 -0.88 28.93 -4.20
CA ARG A 406 -1.79 28.99 -5.36
C ARG A 406 -1.37 28.09 -6.53
N SER A 407 -0.09 28.00 -6.86
CA SER A 407 0.42 27.17 -7.96
C SER A 407 0.30 25.65 -7.74
N SER A 408 0.29 25.16 -6.50
CA SER A 408 0.05 23.75 -6.19
C SER A 408 -1.45 23.45 -6.28
N LYS A 409 -2.26 24.23 -5.55
CA LYS A 409 -3.73 24.17 -5.55
C LYS A 409 -4.31 24.19 -6.97
N LEU A 410 -3.78 25.08 -7.82
CA LEU A 410 -4.17 25.19 -9.23
C LEU A 410 -3.75 23.96 -10.05
N ALA A 411 -2.62 23.33 -9.74
CA ALA A 411 -2.21 22.08 -10.40
C ALA A 411 -3.10 20.91 -10.00
N ASP A 412 -3.45 20.80 -8.72
CA ASP A 412 -4.34 19.75 -8.19
C ASP A 412 -5.74 19.83 -8.82
N VAL A 413 -6.35 21.03 -8.88
CA VAL A 413 -7.65 21.22 -9.55
C VAL A 413 -7.55 20.97 -11.06
N ASN A 414 -6.48 21.39 -11.73
CA ASN A 414 -6.29 21.07 -13.16
C ASN A 414 -6.11 19.56 -13.42
N ALA A 415 -5.52 18.81 -12.50
CA ALA A 415 -5.42 17.35 -12.59
C ALA A 415 -6.81 16.69 -12.52
N VAL A 416 -7.66 17.12 -11.58
CA VAL A 416 -9.08 16.69 -11.51
C VAL A 416 -9.81 17.04 -12.81
N ARG A 417 -9.69 18.27 -13.33
CA ARG A 417 -10.34 18.66 -14.60
C ARG A 417 -9.85 17.88 -15.82
N LEU A 418 -8.57 17.47 -15.83
CA LEU A 418 -8.03 16.57 -16.86
C LEU A 418 -8.69 15.19 -16.74
N ALA A 419 -8.81 14.66 -15.52
CA ALA A 419 -9.48 13.40 -15.24
C ALA A 419 -10.96 13.42 -15.62
N THR A 420 -11.74 14.44 -15.25
CA THR A 420 -13.16 14.60 -15.65
C THR A 420 -13.31 14.54 -17.17
N LYS A 421 -12.41 15.20 -17.92
CA LYS A 421 -12.40 15.20 -19.39
C LYS A 421 -11.97 13.86 -20.00
N GLN A 422 -11.08 13.11 -19.34
CA GLN A 422 -10.71 11.75 -19.74
C GLN A 422 -11.85 10.76 -19.48
N MET A 423 -12.47 10.81 -18.30
CA MET A 423 -13.56 9.93 -17.89
C MET A 423 -14.80 10.14 -18.75
N ARG A 424 -15.22 11.39 -18.98
CA ARG A 424 -16.36 11.69 -19.87
C ARG A 424 -16.15 11.14 -21.29
N ARG A 425 -14.92 11.16 -21.82
CA ARG A 425 -14.57 10.54 -23.12
C ARG A 425 -14.65 9.00 -23.09
N MET A 426 -14.11 8.36 -22.05
CA MET A 426 -14.18 6.90 -21.90
C MET A 426 -15.62 6.42 -21.72
N HIS A 427 -16.40 7.10 -20.86
CA HIS A 427 -17.82 6.84 -20.65
C HIS A 427 -18.63 6.95 -21.96
N HIS A 428 -18.46 8.03 -22.73
CA HIS A 428 -19.13 8.16 -24.03
C HIS A 428 -18.70 7.09 -25.03
N SER A 429 -17.43 6.68 -25.04
CA SER A 429 -16.97 5.58 -25.91
C SER A 429 -17.64 4.25 -25.53
N LEU A 430 -17.74 3.93 -24.24
CA LEU A 430 -18.41 2.71 -23.75
C LEU A 430 -19.93 2.75 -24.00
N ALA A 431 -20.57 3.89 -23.76
CA ALA A 431 -21.99 4.10 -24.05
C ALA A 431 -22.33 3.93 -25.55
N GLN A 432 -21.41 4.29 -26.46
CA GLN A 432 -21.59 4.05 -27.90
C GLN A 432 -21.57 2.56 -28.26
N TYR A 433 -20.80 1.72 -27.54
CA TYR A 433 -20.86 0.26 -27.74
C TYR A 433 -22.15 -0.33 -27.16
N THR A 434 -22.55 0.03 -25.93
CA THR A 434 -23.76 -0.52 -25.31
C THR A 434 -25.06 -0.09 -25.98
N GLN A 435 -25.08 1.07 -26.65
CA GLN A 435 -26.22 1.53 -27.46
C GLN A 435 -26.27 0.92 -28.88
N SER A 436 -25.32 0.06 -29.25
CA SER A 436 -25.21 -0.54 -30.60
C SER A 436 -25.50 -2.06 -30.71
N PRO A 437 -26.44 -2.67 -29.94
CA PRO A 437 -26.64 -4.12 -29.95
C PRO A 437 -27.23 -4.64 -31.28
N ARG A 438 -27.87 -3.77 -32.09
CA ARG A 438 -28.54 -4.17 -33.34
C ARG A 438 -27.60 -4.40 -34.53
N THR A 439 -26.39 -3.86 -34.51
CA THR A 439 -25.38 -4.05 -35.58
C THR A 439 -24.47 -5.23 -35.28
N LEU A 440 -24.09 -5.46 -34.01
CA LEU A 440 -23.29 -6.63 -33.60
C LEU A 440 -23.96 -7.96 -33.99
N GLN A 441 -25.29 -8.08 -33.84
CA GLN A 441 -26.04 -9.28 -34.22
C GLN A 441 -26.00 -9.60 -35.73
N GLN A 442 -25.53 -8.66 -36.58
CA GLN A 442 -25.35 -8.87 -38.02
C GLN A 442 -23.89 -9.01 -38.46
N GLN A 443 -22.92 -8.86 -37.56
CA GLN A 443 -21.49 -9.05 -37.82
C GLN A 443 -20.92 -10.23 -37.02
N ILE A 444 -21.54 -11.41 -37.16
CA ILE A 444 -21.15 -12.65 -36.44
C ILE A 444 -19.86 -13.29 -37.01
N ASP A 445 -19.23 -12.66 -38.02
CA ASP A 445 -17.89 -13.00 -38.47
C ASP A 445 -16.82 -12.72 -37.41
N SER A 446 -15.67 -13.40 -37.53
CA SER A 446 -14.60 -13.50 -36.51
C SER A 446 -14.03 -12.19 -35.97
N THR A 447 -14.28 -11.06 -36.62
CA THR A 447 -14.01 -9.71 -36.10
C THR A 447 -14.74 -9.39 -34.79
N SER A 448 -15.91 -10.00 -34.55
CA SER A 448 -16.77 -9.70 -33.39
C SER A 448 -16.08 -10.02 -32.06
N ILE A 449 -15.51 -11.23 -31.92
CA ILE A 449 -14.84 -11.70 -30.70
C ILE A 449 -13.71 -10.74 -30.29
N LYS A 450 -12.95 -10.22 -31.26
CA LYS A 450 -11.89 -9.26 -30.99
C LYS A 450 -12.44 -7.92 -30.48
N ALA A 451 -13.54 -7.43 -31.06
CA ALA A 451 -14.19 -6.20 -30.61
C ALA A 451 -14.80 -6.35 -29.20
N GLU A 452 -15.34 -7.52 -28.87
CA GLU A 452 -15.84 -7.85 -27.53
C GLU A 452 -14.71 -7.87 -26.48
N ILE A 453 -13.58 -8.50 -26.78
CA ILE A 453 -12.38 -8.50 -25.94
C ILE A 453 -11.84 -7.07 -25.74
N GLU A 454 -11.70 -6.28 -26.82
CA GLU A 454 -11.25 -4.89 -26.71
C GLU A 454 -12.24 -4.00 -25.91
N HIS A 455 -13.54 -4.26 -26.00
CA HIS A 455 -14.58 -3.61 -25.22
C HIS A 455 -14.51 -4.00 -23.72
N ALA A 456 -14.39 -5.30 -23.41
CA ALA A 456 -14.20 -5.78 -22.04
C ALA A 456 -12.94 -5.17 -21.39
N GLY A 457 -11.81 -5.19 -22.11
CA GLY A 457 -10.57 -4.56 -21.68
C GLY A 457 -10.64 -3.04 -21.54
N ALA A 458 -11.52 -2.37 -22.28
CA ALA A 458 -11.81 -0.95 -22.10
C ALA A 458 -12.68 -0.68 -20.86
N LEU A 459 -13.70 -1.52 -20.63
CA LEU A 459 -14.62 -1.44 -19.49
C LEU A 459 -13.90 -1.71 -18.16
N GLY A 460 -13.10 -2.78 -18.06
CA GLY A 460 -12.31 -3.08 -16.86
C GLY A 460 -11.30 -1.98 -16.52
N ARG A 461 -10.66 -1.36 -17.54
CA ARG A 461 -9.82 -0.17 -17.32
C ARG A 461 -10.61 1.03 -16.80
N TYR A 462 -11.84 1.22 -17.25
CA TYR A 462 -12.69 2.30 -16.77
C TYR A 462 -13.11 2.06 -15.32
N GLU A 463 -13.61 0.87 -15.01
CA GLU A 463 -14.03 0.48 -13.66
C GLU A 463 -12.88 0.54 -12.64
N CYS A 464 -11.76 -0.14 -12.89
CA CYS A 464 -10.64 -0.18 -11.96
C CYS A 464 -9.82 1.13 -11.92
N LEU A 465 -9.46 1.69 -13.08
CA LEU A 465 -8.49 2.80 -13.11
C LEU A 465 -9.14 4.18 -13.01
N MET A 466 -10.40 4.33 -13.46
CA MET A 466 -11.12 5.60 -13.40
C MET A 466 -12.14 5.66 -12.26
N LEU A 467 -12.96 4.61 -12.06
CA LEU A 467 -13.96 4.58 -10.98
C LEU A 467 -13.40 4.01 -9.65
N ARG A 468 -12.17 3.47 -9.65
CA ARG A 468 -11.52 2.79 -8.49
C ARG A 468 -12.31 1.61 -7.93
N ARG A 469 -13.13 0.98 -8.77
CA ARG A 469 -13.86 -0.25 -8.43
C ARG A 469 -12.95 -1.42 -8.79
N TRP A 470 -12.40 -2.08 -7.76
CA TRP A 470 -11.47 -3.22 -7.91
C TRP A 470 -12.15 -4.55 -7.53
N ASN A 471 -13.42 -4.71 -7.90
CA ASN A 471 -14.15 -5.95 -7.66
C ASN A 471 -13.75 -7.06 -8.65
N TYR A 472 -14.08 -8.31 -8.34
CA TYR A 472 -13.74 -9.47 -9.16
C TYR A 472 -14.14 -9.30 -10.64
N ASP A 473 -15.35 -8.81 -10.91
CA ASP A 473 -15.86 -8.60 -12.27
C ASP A 473 -15.00 -7.62 -13.08
N SER A 474 -14.76 -6.42 -12.55
CA SER A 474 -13.94 -5.40 -13.22
C SER A 474 -12.49 -5.84 -13.37
N LEU A 475 -11.93 -6.55 -12.38
CA LEU A 475 -10.59 -7.12 -12.44
C LEU A 475 -10.49 -8.23 -13.50
N SER A 476 -11.52 -9.08 -13.64
CA SER A 476 -11.60 -10.08 -14.72
C SER A 476 -11.63 -9.43 -16.10
N ARG A 477 -12.43 -8.37 -16.29
CA ARG A 477 -12.45 -7.55 -17.51
C ARG A 477 -11.12 -6.85 -17.76
N LEU A 478 -10.42 -6.43 -16.71
CA LEU A 478 -9.09 -5.81 -16.79
C LEU A 478 -8.02 -6.80 -17.30
N THR A 479 -8.24 -8.12 -17.16
CA THR A 479 -7.37 -9.13 -17.78
C THR A 479 -7.39 -9.11 -19.31
N GLU A 480 -8.41 -8.53 -19.94
CA GLU A 480 -8.50 -8.34 -21.39
C GLU A 480 -8.04 -6.94 -21.85
N SER A 481 -7.45 -6.16 -20.95
CA SER A 481 -6.87 -4.85 -21.28
C SER A 481 -5.76 -4.97 -22.32
N THR A 482 -5.82 -4.13 -23.36
CA THR A 482 -4.78 -4.04 -24.40
C THR A 482 -3.40 -3.57 -23.88
N ASP A 483 -3.28 -3.12 -22.62
CA ASP A 483 -1.96 -3.08 -21.96
C ASP A 483 -1.70 -4.44 -21.30
N THR A 484 -0.90 -5.25 -21.99
CA THR A 484 -0.46 -6.58 -21.57
C THR A 484 0.14 -6.63 -20.17
N ARG A 485 0.68 -5.52 -19.64
CA ARG A 485 1.22 -5.46 -18.27
C ARG A 485 0.11 -5.41 -17.25
N ILE A 486 -0.84 -4.50 -17.42
CA ILE A 486 -1.98 -4.35 -16.51
C ILE A 486 -2.83 -5.63 -16.55
N ALA A 487 -3.07 -6.17 -17.74
CA ALA A 487 -3.69 -7.48 -17.92
C ALA A 487 -2.93 -8.60 -17.19
N SER A 488 -1.59 -8.64 -17.27
CA SER A 488 -0.78 -9.65 -16.57
C SER A 488 -0.80 -9.52 -15.04
N LEU A 489 -0.98 -8.30 -14.50
CA LEU A 489 -1.13 -8.08 -13.05
C LEU A 489 -2.52 -8.50 -12.59
N ALA A 490 -3.58 -8.10 -13.30
CA ALA A 490 -4.94 -8.55 -13.01
C ALA A 490 -5.06 -10.08 -12.98
N ARG A 491 -4.41 -10.80 -13.91
CA ARG A 491 -4.36 -12.27 -13.92
C ARG A 491 -3.56 -12.86 -12.75
N GLN A 492 -2.49 -12.20 -12.31
CA GLN A 492 -1.72 -12.64 -11.13
C GLN A 492 -2.49 -12.39 -9.83
N GLU A 493 -3.30 -11.33 -9.80
CA GLU A 493 -4.15 -10.98 -8.65
C GLU A 493 -5.35 -11.91 -8.51
N LEU A 494 -6.04 -12.24 -9.63
CA LEU A 494 -7.11 -13.24 -9.65
C LEU A 494 -6.63 -14.67 -9.38
N ALA A 495 -5.33 -14.95 -9.57
CA ALA A 495 -4.70 -16.22 -9.25
C ALA A 495 -4.10 -16.26 -7.83
N MET A 496 -4.18 -15.17 -7.05
CA MET A 496 -3.68 -15.10 -5.69
C MET A 496 -4.71 -15.72 -4.72
N PRO A 497 -4.33 -16.67 -3.85
CA PRO A 497 -5.25 -17.20 -2.85
C PRO A 497 -5.63 -16.11 -1.84
N VAL A 498 -6.82 -16.21 -1.25
CA VAL A 498 -7.31 -15.27 -0.23
C VAL A 498 -6.35 -15.23 0.97
N ASP A 499 -5.85 -16.39 1.38
CA ASP A 499 -4.91 -16.57 2.50
C ASP A 499 -3.43 -16.50 2.06
N ALA A 500 -3.10 -15.71 1.03
CA ALA A 500 -1.72 -15.58 0.55
C ALA A 500 -0.79 -15.03 1.66
N PRO A 501 0.46 -15.53 1.77
CA PRO A 501 1.40 -15.10 2.80
C PRO A 501 1.79 -13.62 2.63
N ALA A 502 2.08 -12.95 3.75
CA ALA A 502 2.39 -11.51 3.80
C ALA A 502 3.46 -11.04 2.80
N ASP A 503 4.44 -11.88 2.48
CA ASP A 503 5.48 -11.58 1.49
C ASP A 503 4.94 -11.56 0.05
N GLU A 504 4.01 -12.46 -0.32
CA GLU A 504 3.38 -12.47 -1.64
C GLU A 504 2.41 -11.30 -1.83
N LEU A 505 1.65 -10.97 -0.78
CA LEU A 505 0.80 -9.77 -0.73
C LEU A 505 1.63 -8.48 -0.95
N ALA A 506 2.79 -8.39 -0.30
CA ALA A 506 3.71 -7.26 -0.46
C ALA A 506 4.37 -7.22 -1.85
N ASP A 507 4.70 -8.38 -2.42
CA ASP A 507 5.27 -8.47 -3.76
C ASP A 507 4.24 -8.09 -4.84
N MET A 508 2.95 -8.41 -4.64
CA MET A 508 1.84 -7.92 -5.46
C MET A 508 1.71 -6.39 -5.41
N ALA A 509 1.69 -5.81 -4.21
CA ALA A 509 1.67 -4.36 -4.04
C ALA A 509 2.84 -3.66 -4.76
N GLN A 510 4.06 -4.18 -4.62
CA GLN A 510 5.24 -3.62 -5.28
C GLN A 510 5.17 -3.73 -6.82
N ARG A 511 4.50 -4.75 -7.36
CA ARG A 511 4.20 -4.86 -8.81
C ARG A 511 3.21 -3.78 -9.25
N TRP A 512 2.14 -3.53 -8.49
CA TRP A 512 1.19 -2.44 -8.76
C TRP A 512 1.83 -1.05 -8.64
N LEU A 513 2.63 -0.77 -7.61
CA LEU A 513 3.42 0.47 -7.52
C LEU A 513 4.37 0.63 -8.71
N SER A 514 4.91 -0.46 -9.25
CA SER A 514 5.80 -0.47 -10.42
C SER A 514 5.07 -0.28 -11.76
N ALA A 515 3.77 -0.60 -11.82
CA ALA A 515 2.88 -0.24 -12.92
C ALA A 515 2.44 1.23 -12.83
N ALA A 516 2.02 1.68 -11.64
CA ALA A 516 1.62 3.06 -11.38
C ALA A 516 2.67 4.09 -11.81
N LYS A 517 3.95 3.83 -11.49
CA LYS A 517 5.12 4.64 -11.89
C LYS A 517 5.36 4.71 -13.42
N ARG A 518 4.49 4.13 -14.25
CA ARG A 518 4.48 4.17 -15.72
C ARG A 518 3.15 4.65 -16.31
N ALA A 519 2.11 4.80 -15.48
CA ALA A 519 0.86 5.45 -15.82
C ALA A 519 0.94 6.95 -15.45
N ASP A 520 -0.01 7.74 -15.94
CA ASP A 520 -0.11 9.17 -15.65
C ASP A 520 -1.48 9.52 -15.06
N GLY A 521 -1.53 10.57 -14.23
CA GLY A 521 -2.75 11.10 -13.60
C GLY A 521 -3.56 10.06 -12.84
N ARG A 522 -4.90 10.15 -12.95
CA ARG A 522 -5.86 9.29 -12.23
C ARG A 522 -5.55 7.79 -12.32
N ALA A 523 -5.08 7.31 -13.47
CA ALA A 523 -4.74 5.89 -13.64
C ALA A 523 -3.54 5.46 -12.75
N SER A 524 -2.54 6.32 -12.59
CA SER A 524 -1.43 6.09 -11.64
C SER A 524 -1.92 6.16 -10.20
N GLU A 525 -2.71 7.18 -9.85
CA GLU A 525 -3.26 7.36 -8.50
C GLU A 525 -4.10 6.16 -8.07
N SER A 526 -4.99 5.67 -8.93
CA SER A 526 -5.82 4.49 -8.67
C SER A 526 -4.98 3.21 -8.46
N MET A 527 -3.88 3.03 -9.20
CA MET A 527 -2.95 1.90 -8.99
C MET A 527 -2.11 2.07 -7.71
N GLN A 528 -1.80 3.30 -7.28
CA GLN A 528 -1.11 3.56 -6.01
C GLN A 528 -2.03 3.24 -4.82
N LEU A 529 -3.29 3.70 -4.88
CA LEU A 529 -4.30 3.40 -3.87
C LEU A 529 -4.55 1.88 -3.75
N HIS A 530 -4.70 1.18 -4.88
CA HIS A 530 -4.85 -0.28 -4.90
C HIS A 530 -3.64 -1.01 -4.32
N ALA A 531 -2.42 -0.54 -4.64
CA ALA A 531 -1.22 -1.11 -4.05
C ALA A 531 -1.14 -0.90 -2.52
N ILE A 532 -1.65 0.23 -2.00
CA ILE A 532 -1.67 0.50 -0.55
C ILE A 532 -2.66 -0.42 0.18
N ASP A 533 -3.80 -0.76 -0.42
CA ASP A 533 -4.70 -1.82 0.09
C ASP A 533 -3.95 -3.19 0.16
N TRP A 534 -3.29 -3.61 -0.92
CA TRP A 534 -2.44 -4.82 -0.88
C TRP A 534 -1.34 -4.76 0.19
N MET A 535 -0.78 -3.58 0.50
CA MET A 535 0.16 -3.39 1.61
C MET A 535 -0.52 -3.46 2.99
N GLN A 536 -1.74 -2.95 3.15
CA GLN A 536 -2.51 -3.09 4.39
C GLN A 536 -2.84 -4.56 4.65
N ARG A 537 -3.31 -5.29 3.63
CA ARG A 537 -3.53 -6.75 3.68
C ARG A 537 -2.24 -7.49 4.07
N ALA A 538 -1.12 -7.17 3.42
CA ALA A 538 0.21 -7.69 3.78
C ALA A 538 0.58 -7.38 5.25
N SER A 539 0.30 -6.17 5.74
CA SER A 539 0.56 -5.77 7.12
C SER A 539 -0.31 -6.48 8.14
N ASN A 540 -1.53 -6.89 7.76
CA ASN A 540 -2.46 -7.61 8.64
C ASN A 540 -2.15 -9.12 8.69
N ALA A 541 -1.69 -9.71 7.59
CA ALA A 541 -1.11 -11.05 7.57
C ALA A 541 0.28 -11.14 8.23
N ALA A 542 0.97 -10.00 8.39
CA ALA A 542 2.31 -9.93 8.97
C ALA A 542 2.30 -9.86 10.51
N SER A 543 3.34 -10.43 11.12
CA SER A 543 3.60 -10.32 12.56
C SER A 543 4.89 -9.55 12.87
N GLY A 544 5.01 -9.06 14.11
CA GLY A 544 6.23 -8.46 14.66
C GLY A 544 6.85 -7.35 13.78
N LEU A 545 8.15 -7.48 13.53
CA LEU A 545 8.95 -6.49 12.80
C LEU A 545 8.52 -6.32 11.34
N LEU A 546 8.00 -7.38 10.70
CA LEU A 546 7.58 -7.33 9.29
C LEU A 546 6.36 -6.42 9.13
N ARG A 547 5.38 -6.51 10.05
CA ARG A 547 4.22 -5.60 10.10
C ARG A 547 4.63 -4.14 10.26
N LEU A 548 5.55 -3.84 11.19
CA LEU A 548 6.08 -2.49 11.39
C LEU A 548 6.77 -1.92 10.14
N ASN A 549 7.46 -2.78 9.37
CA ASN A 549 8.06 -2.37 8.10
C ASN A 549 7.01 -2.07 7.02
N GLN A 550 5.94 -2.89 6.92
CA GLN A 550 4.85 -2.61 5.97
C GLN A 550 4.10 -1.31 6.30
N LEU A 551 3.78 -1.07 7.58
CA LEU A 551 3.13 0.17 8.03
C LEU A 551 3.98 1.42 7.68
N ARG A 552 5.30 1.36 7.90
CA ARG A 552 6.22 2.42 7.49
C ARG A 552 6.23 2.66 5.97
N LEU A 553 6.12 1.61 5.17
CA LEU A 553 6.08 1.73 3.71
C LEU A 553 4.73 2.27 3.21
N ILE A 554 3.63 1.95 3.91
CA ILE A 554 2.30 2.54 3.69
C ILE A 554 2.37 4.05 3.92
N ASP A 555 2.92 4.50 5.07
CA ASP A 555 3.15 5.91 5.35
C ASP A 555 3.94 6.60 4.22
N GLU A 556 5.04 5.98 3.76
CA GLU A 556 5.86 6.52 2.66
C GLU A 556 5.09 6.62 1.34
N GLN A 557 4.19 5.68 1.01
CA GLN A 557 3.38 5.78 -0.22
C GLN A 557 2.22 6.77 -0.08
N LEU A 558 1.55 6.84 1.08
CA LEU A 558 0.55 7.86 1.38
C LEU A 558 1.15 9.28 1.25
N ASP A 559 2.42 9.44 1.63
CA ASP A 559 3.15 10.71 1.50
C ASP A 559 3.55 11.06 0.04
N THR A 560 3.34 10.14 -0.92
CA THR A 560 3.46 10.43 -2.36
C THR A 560 2.14 10.81 -3.04
N LEU A 561 0.98 10.48 -2.45
CA LEU A 561 -0.33 10.77 -3.03
C LEU A 561 -0.68 12.27 -3.01
N PRO A 562 -1.50 12.76 -3.97
CA PRO A 562 -2.20 14.04 -3.87
C PRO A 562 -2.90 14.21 -2.52
N LEU A 563 -2.88 15.42 -1.96
CA LEU A 563 -3.35 15.70 -0.59
C LEU A 563 -4.79 15.22 -0.33
N HIS A 564 -5.68 15.38 -1.32
CA HIS A 564 -7.08 15.00 -1.23
C HIS A 564 -7.31 13.47 -1.16
N LEU A 565 -6.37 12.66 -1.69
CA LEU A 565 -6.42 11.19 -1.64
C LEU A 565 -5.83 10.59 -0.35
N ARG A 566 -5.18 11.39 0.50
CA ARG A 566 -4.66 10.95 1.80
C ARG A 566 -5.75 10.85 2.86
N THR A 567 -6.69 11.80 2.83
CA THR A 567 -7.79 11.92 3.79
C THR A 567 -8.76 10.73 3.84
N PRO A 568 -9.23 10.17 2.71
CA PRO A 568 -10.30 9.17 2.74
C PRO A 568 -9.82 7.71 2.90
N PHE A 569 -8.52 7.43 3.00
CA PHE A 569 -8.06 6.02 3.00
C PHE A 569 -8.57 5.24 4.21
N ALA A 570 -8.62 5.87 5.39
CA ALA A 570 -9.22 5.33 6.62
C ALA A 570 -10.77 5.27 6.60
N LEU A 571 -11.43 5.63 5.49
CA LEU A 571 -12.89 5.60 5.32
C LEU A 571 -13.36 4.87 4.04
N LEU A 572 -12.44 4.53 3.13
CA LEU A 572 -12.73 3.79 1.90
C LEU A 572 -12.16 2.37 1.89
N ALA A 573 -11.11 2.08 2.68
CA ALA A 573 -10.55 0.73 2.81
C ALA A 573 -11.38 -0.21 3.71
N THR A 574 -12.42 0.31 4.39
CA THR A 574 -13.24 -0.42 5.37
C THR A 574 -14.35 -1.27 4.76
N SER A 575 -14.58 -1.18 3.45
CA SER A 575 -15.13 -2.31 2.68
C SER A 575 -13.96 -3.13 2.14
N PRO A 576 -13.48 -4.17 2.85
CA PRO A 576 -12.68 -5.19 2.20
C PRO A 576 -13.49 -5.77 1.03
N LEU A 577 -12.82 -6.37 0.04
CA LEU A 577 -13.50 -7.22 -0.93
C LEU A 577 -14.16 -8.37 -0.16
N ALA A 578 -15.45 -8.22 0.14
CA ALA A 578 -16.25 -9.26 0.78
C ALA A 578 -16.08 -10.50 -0.11
N PRO A 579 -15.55 -11.62 0.42
CA PRO A 579 -15.36 -12.83 -0.38
C PRO A 579 -16.73 -13.20 -0.92
N THR A 580 -16.90 -13.11 -2.25
CA THR A 580 -18.21 -13.18 -2.88
C THR A 580 -18.76 -14.57 -2.69
N ALA A 581 -19.52 -14.76 -1.61
CA ALA A 581 -20.08 -16.03 -1.23
C ALA A 581 -20.84 -16.58 -2.44
N PHE A 582 -20.45 -17.77 -2.89
CA PHE A 582 -21.08 -18.42 -4.04
C PHE A 582 -22.58 -18.49 -3.76
N LEU A 583 -23.37 -17.79 -4.57
CA LEU A 583 -24.82 -17.86 -4.51
C LEU A 583 -25.26 -19.22 -5.04
N GLU A 584 -25.20 -20.22 -4.16
CA GLU A 584 -25.78 -21.54 -4.37
C GLU A 584 -27.28 -21.35 -4.64
N ILE A 585 -27.71 -21.70 -5.85
CA ILE A 585 -29.01 -21.33 -6.38
C ILE A 585 -30.09 -22.22 -5.75
N GLN A 586 -30.59 -21.82 -4.59
CA GLN A 586 -31.78 -22.42 -3.99
C GLN A 586 -33.04 -21.88 -4.68
N THR A 587 -33.73 -22.78 -5.38
CA THR A 587 -35.03 -22.50 -6.02
C THR A 587 -36.10 -22.15 -4.99
N PRO A 588 -37.00 -21.17 -5.28
CA PRO A 588 -38.01 -20.74 -4.33
C PRO A 588 -39.14 -21.76 -4.16
N ALA A 589 -39.65 -21.86 -2.94
CA ALA A 589 -40.92 -22.51 -2.58
C ALA A 589 -41.71 -21.59 -1.64
N ASP A 590 -43.04 -21.60 -1.73
CA ASP A 590 -43.90 -20.56 -1.17
C ASP A 590 -43.95 -20.52 0.38
N GLN A 591 -43.86 -19.31 0.97
CA GLN A 591 -44.50 -18.98 2.25
C GLN A 591 -45.03 -17.53 2.26
N PRO A 592 -46.08 -17.23 3.07
CA PRO A 592 -46.95 -16.07 2.84
C PRO A 592 -46.54 -14.77 3.57
N THR A 593 -46.99 -13.65 3.01
CA THR A 593 -46.71 -12.28 3.44
C THR A 593 -47.25 -11.94 4.85
N ILE A 594 -46.36 -11.77 5.82
CA ILE A 594 -46.65 -11.07 7.08
C ILE A 594 -46.11 -9.64 6.97
N LYS A 595 -46.92 -8.65 7.35
CA LYS A 595 -46.53 -7.23 7.34
C LYS A 595 -45.47 -6.96 8.41
N GLN A 596 -44.21 -6.82 8.02
CA GLN A 596 -43.14 -6.35 8.90
C GLN A 596 -43.08 -4.82 8.89
N THR A 597 -43.18 -4.23 10.08
CA THR A 597 -42.66 -2.88 10.36
C THR A 597 -41.15 -2.87 10.07
N PRO A 598 -40.56 -1.78 9.54
CA PRO A 598 -39.12 -1.74 9.24
C PRO A 598 -38.27 -1.84 10.53
N THR A 599 -37.87 -3.07 10.86
CA THR A 599 -36.82 -3.34 11.85
C THR A 599 -35.48 -2.90 11.25
N PRO A 600 -34.69 -2.03 11.90
CA PRO A 600 -33.36 -1.70 11.43
C PRO A 600 -32.47 -2.94 11.46
N SER A 601 -31.73 -3.20 10.38
CA SER A 601 -30.77 -4.30 10.32
C SER A 601 -29.74 -4.15 11.43
N PRO A 602 -29.60 -5.12 12.36
CA PRO A 602 -28.60 -5.02 13.42
C PRO A 602 -27.20 -5.19 12.83
N SER A 603 -26.42 -4.11 12.81
CA SER A 603 -24.97 -4.20 12.58
C SER A 603 -24.36 -5.07 13.68
N THR A 604 -23.58 -6.08 13.30
CA THR A 604 -23.08 -7.13 14.21
C THR A 604 -21.88 -6.65 15.07
N GLU A 605 -21.89 -5.38 15.46
CA GLU A 605 -20.81 -4.72 16.20
C GLU A 605 -21.03 -4.80 17.71
N SER A 606 -20.32 -5.70 18.41
CA SER A 606 -20.44 -5.81 19.86
C SER A 606 -20.14 -4.48 20.54
N SER A 607 -21.09 -3.91 21.25
CA SER A 607 -21.00 -2.57 21.82
C SER A 607 -21.68 -2.47 23.20
N MET A 608 -21.19 -1.54 24.01
CA MET A 608 -21.70 -1.20 25.34
C MET A 608 -22.14 0.26 25.37
N SER A 609 -23.21 0.58 26.09
CA SER A 609 -23.53 1.97 26.40
C SER A 609 -22.83 2.36 27.70
N GLY A 610 -22.01 3.41 27.64
CA GLY A 610 -21.28 3.97 28.76
C GLY A 610 -21.92 5.22 29.33
N ARG A 611 -21.71 5.46 30.62
CA ARG A 611 -21.93 6.74 31.26
C ARG A 611 -20.72 7.23 32.04
N MET A 612 -20.56 8.55 32.12
CA MET A 612 -19.51 9.20 32.90
C MET A 612 -20.07 9.66 34.24
N LEU A 613 -19.50 9.18 35.33
CA LEU A 613 -19.92 9.45 36.69
C LEU A 613 -18.84 10.27 37.42
N ALA A 614 -19.23 11.30 38.14
CA ALA A 614 -18.36 12.06 39.04
C ALA A 614 -18.54 11.60 40.48
N ILE A 615 -17.44 11.47 41.21
CA ILE A 615 -17.42 11.33 42.67
C ILE A 615 -16.86 12.62 43.24
N PHE A 616 -17.75 13.46 43.78
CA PHE A 616 -17.39 14.78 44.31
C PHE A 616 -16.95 14.75 45.78
N ASP A 617 -17.39 13.75 46.54
CA ASP A 617 -17.13 13.59 47.97
C ASP A 617 -16.72 12.13 48.31
N ALA A 618 -16.33 11.88 49.56
CA ALA A 618 -15.98 10.54 50.04
C ALA A 618 -17.20 9.62 50.29
N GLU A 619 -18.42 10.14 50.17
CA GLU A 619 -19.65 9.34 50.18
C GLU A 619 -19.85 8.66 48.82
N ALA A 620 -20.41 7.45 48.81
CA ALA A 620 -20.30 6.53 47.68
C ALA A 620 -21.18 6.85 46.44
N ASP A 621 -21.97 7.93 46.50
CA ASP A 621 -23.02 8.25 45.54
C ASP A 621 -22.45 8.97 44.30
N ALA A 622 -21.97 8.17 43.35
CA ALA A 622 -21.44 8.66 42.08
C ALA A 622 -22.54 9.34 41.23
N THR A 623 -22.37 10.64 41.00
CA THR A 623 -23.32 11.48 40.27
C THR A 623 -23.14 11.34 38.76
N ASP A 624 -24.22 11.03 38.03
CA ASP A 624 -24.21 10.96 36.57
C ASP A 624 -24.07 12.35 35.95
N LEU A 625 -23.13 12.51 35.01
CA LEU A 625 -22.86 13.76 34.30
C LEU A 625 -23.65 13.91 32.99
N GLY A 626 -24.60 13.01 32.69
CA GLY A 626 -25.42 13.10 31.48
C GLY A 626 -24.66 12.84 30.18
N VAL A 627 -23.50 12.17 30.27
CA VAL A 627 -22.66 11.82 29.11
C VAL A 627 -22.87 10.37 28.74
N GLN A 628 -23.39 10.11 27.54
CA GLN A 628 -23.44 8.78 26.96
C GLN A 628 -22.16 8.51 26.16
N ILE A 629 -21.58 7.32 26.29
CA ILE A 629 -20.33 6.93 25.64
C ILE A 629 -20.50 5.55 25.02
N ASP A 630 -20.81 5.49 23.74
CA ASP A 630 -21.02 4.22 23.05
C ASP A 630 -19.66 3.58 22.74
N TYR A 631 -19.32 2.51 23.45
CA TYR A 631 -18.00 1.86 23.42
C TYR A 631 -18.06 0.53 22.69
N GLN A 632 -17.20 0.38 21.68
CA GLN A 632 -16.98 -0.88 20.98
C GLN A 632 -15.92 -1.69 21.76
N LEU A 633 -16.17 -2.97 22.07
CA LEU A 633 -15.20 -3.83 22.78
C LEU A 633 -13.85 -3.88 22.04
N ASP A 634 -12.78 -4.29 22.72
CA ASP A 634 -11.39 -4.35 22.23
C ASP A 634 -10.76 -3.00 21.81
N VAL A 635 -11.48 -1.88 21.93
CA VAL A 635 -10.94 -0.54 21.60
C VAL A 635 -10.15 0.02 22.77
N ALA A 636 -8.87 0.32 22.54
CA ALA A 636 -8.01 0.91 23.56
C ALA A 636 -8.35 2.39 23.83
N ILE A 637 -9.06 2.66 24.92
CA ILE A 637 -9.34 3.99 25.46
C ILE A 637 -8.02 4.59 25.95
N LYS A 638 -7.49 5.55 25.19
CA LYS A 638 -6.21 6.21 25.47
C LYS A 638 -6.39 7.36 26.47
N PRO A 639 -5.39 7.68 27.32
CA PRO A 639 -5.46 8.83 28.23
C PRO A 639 -5.77 10.16 27.53
N SER A 640 -5.35 10.33 26.27
CA SER A 640 -5.67 11.49 25.43
C SER A 640 -7.16 11.60 25.06
N MET A 641 -7.88 10.49 24.95
CA MET A 641 -9.33 10.48 24.73
C MET A 641 -10.05 10.99 25.97
N ILE A 642 -9.68 10.48 27.16
CA ILE A 642 -10.16 10.95 28.45
C ILE A 642 -9.87 12.46 28.64
N GLN A 643 -8.66 12.92 28.32
CA GLN A 643 -8.32 14.35 28.35
C GLN A 643 -9.17 15.18 27.36
N THR A 644 -9.58 14.60 26.23
CA THR A 644 -10.43 15.28 25.23
C THR A 644 -11.88 15.39 25.73
N VAL A 645 -12.41 14.35 26.40
CA VAL A 645 -13.69 14.43 27.11
C VAL A 645 -13.62 15.48 28.23
N ARG A 646 -12.62 15.40 29.11
CA ARG A 646 -12.40 16.39 30.19
C ARG A 646 -12.33 17.82 29.66
N LYS A 647 -11.64 18.07 28.53
CA LYS A 647 -11.56 19.42 27.92
C LYS A 647 -12.89 19.96 27.34
N ARG A 648 -13.88 19.10 27.08
CA ARG A 648 -15.23 19.55 26.71
C ARG A 648 -16.05 19.99 27.93
N PHE A 649 -15.77 19.39 29.09
CA PHE A 649 -16.30 19.86 30.38
C PHE A 649 -15.53 21.09 30.83
N LYS A 650 -16.22 22.23 30.92
CA LYS A 650 -15.63 23.53 31.32
C LYS A 650 -15.32 23.63 32.83
N GLN A 651 -15.25 22.49 33.51
CA GLN A 651 -15.13 22.35 34.95
C GLN A 651 -14.08 21.28 35.26
N GLU A 652 -13.20 21.55 36.21
CA GLU A 652 -12.17 20.59 36.64
C GLU A 652 -12.81 19.55 37.57
N ILE A 653 -13.27 18.45 36.99
CA ILE A 653 -13.90 17.34 37.72
C ILE A 653 -12.85 16.28 38.07
N SER A 654 -12.51 16.17 39.35
CA SER A 654 -11.81 15.03 39.97
C SER A 654 -12.76 13.85 40.19
N GLY A 655 -12.23 12.66 40.49
CA GLY A 655 -13.03 11.48 40.82
C GLY A 655 -13.88 10.94 39.66
N LEU A 656 -13.50 11.24 38.41
CA LEU A 656 -14.21 10.79 37.21
C LEU A 656 -14.07 9.27 37.01
N LYS A 657 -15.18 8.54 37.19
CA LYS A 657 -15.32 7.13 36.85
C LYS A 657 -16.18 6.96 35.61
N PHE A 658 -15.90 5.91 34.86
CA PHE A 658 -16.65 5.53 33.67
C PHE A 658 -17.33 4.19 33.93
N ARG A 659 -18.59 4.05 33.53
CA ARG A 659 -19.41 2.84 33.73
C ARG A 659 -20.06 2.43 32.43
N PHE A 660 -19.61 1.32 31.87
CA PHE A 660 -20.14 0.70 30.66
C PHE A 660 -21.07 -0.46 30.99
N VAL A 661 -22.15 -0.60 30.24
CA VAL A 661 -23.14 -1.67 30.40
C VAL A 661 -23.48 -2.25 29.02
N GLY A 662 -23.44 -3.57 28.90
CA GLY A 662 -23.82 -4.31 27.70
C GLY A 662 -24.45 -5.65 28.05
N ASP A 663 -25.41 -6.08 27.23
CA ASP A 663 -26.10 -7.36 27.38
C ASP A 663 -25.52 -8.35 26.35
N LEU A 664 -24.93 -9.42 26.87
CA LEU A 664 -24.31 -10.52 26.13
C LEU A 664 -25.34 -11.64 25.98
N ASN A 665 -25.72 -12.04 24.76
CA ASN A 665 -26.68 -13.13 24.57
C ASN A 665 -25.98 -14.37 24.00
N LEU A 666 -26.11 -15.50 24.69
CA LEU A 666 -25.44 -16.76 24.36
C LEU A 666 -26.45 -17.86 24.02
N ASP A 667 -26.39 -18.40 22.80
CA ASP A 667 -27.27 -19.49 22.36
C ASP A 667 -26.97 -20.83 23.05
N ARG A 668 -25.79 -20.95 23.67
CA ARG A 668 -25.28 -22.16 24.33
C ARG A 668 -24.38 -21.81 25.51
N VAL A 669 -24.19 -22.76 26.42
CA VAL A 669 -23.15 -22.67 27.45
C VAL A 669 -21.78 -22.57 26.76
N GLN A 670 -20.95 -21.61 27.16
CA GLN A 670 -19.68 -21.28 26.50
C GLN A 670 -18.64 -20.78 27.50
N MET A 671 -17.36 -21.11 27.28
CA MET A 671 -16.26 -20.57 28.08
C MET A 671 -15.89 -19.19 27.53
N ALA A 672 -16.15 -18.12 28.28
CA ALA A 672 -15.83 -16.75 27.90
C ALA A 672 -14.52 -16.30 28.53
N LYS A 673 -13.54 -15.93 27.71
CA LYS A 673 -12.30 -15.28 28.11
C LYS A 673 -12.51 -13.77 28.18
N VAL A 674 -12.62 -13.27 29.41
CA VAL A 674 -12.70 -11.84 29.73
C VAL A 674 -11.28 -11.30 29.91
N SER A 675 -10.92 -10.23 29.20
CA SER A 675 -9.58 -9.62 29.28
C SER A 675 -9.65 -8.11 29.49
N ILE A 676 -8.68 -7.60 30.26
CA ILE A 676 -8.48 -6.19 30.57
C ILE A 676 -7.04 -5.78 30.25
N ALA A 677 -6.79 -4.47 30.14
CA ALA A 677 -5.44 -3.99 29.83
C ALA A 677 -4.44 -4.25 30.97
N ALA A 678 -3.34 -4.92 30.62
CA ALA A 678 -2.26 -5.25 31.53
C ALA A 678 -1.53 -4.01 32.09
N GLY A 679 -1.03 -4.14 33.32
CA GLY A 679 -0.30 -3.08 34.02
C GLY A 679 -1.17 -1.94 34.59
N VAL A 680 -2.50 -2.03 34.49
CA VAL A 680 -3.43 -1.16 35.24
C VAL A 680 -3.90 -1.90 36.47
N ASP A 681 -3.73 -1.28 37.65
CA ASP A 681 -4.20 -1.79 38.93
C ASP A 681 -5.62 -2.38 38.83
N ALA A 682 -5.80 -3.65 39.15
CA ALA A 682 -7.11 -4.31 39.25
C ALA A 682 -8.01 -3.74 40.37
N ARG A 683 -7.54 -2.70 41.07
CA ARG A 683 -8.33 -1.86 42.00
C ARG A 683 -8.94 -0.63 41.33
N LYS A 684 -8.42 -0.21 40.16
CA LYS A 684 -8.91 0.92 39.37
C LYS A 684 -9.91 0.50 38.29
N GLN A 685 -9.98 -0.78 37.94
CA GLN A 685 -10.93 -1.33 36.99
C GLN A 685 -11.57 -2.59 37.56
N SER A 686 -12.90 -2.70 37.43
CA SER A 686 -13.69 -3.86 37.83
C SER A 686 -14.70 -4.19 36.74
N VAL A 687 -14.83 -5.49 36.47
CA VAL A 687 -15.85 -6.05 35.58
C VAL A 687 -16.75 -6.93 36.42
N SER A 688 -18.06 -6.87 36.21
CA SER A 688 -18.99 -7.85 36.74
C SER A 688 -19.93 -8.39 35.67
N ILE A 689 -20.28 -9.66 35.79
CA ILE A 689 -21.24 -10.35 34.94
C ILE A 689 -22.37 -10.82 35.86
N ASP A 690 -23.60 -10.39 35.57
CA ASP A 690 -24.80 -10.62 36.40
C ASP A 690 -24.62 -10.21 37.88
N GLY A 691 -23.83 -9.13 38.10
CA GLY A 691 -23.47 -8.64 39.43
C GLY A 691 -22.32 -9.40 40.11
N THR A 692 -21.88 -10.54 39.57
CA THR A 692 -20.72 -11.29 40.08
C THR A 692 -19.43 -10.62 39.60
N CYS A 693 -18.57 -10.18 40.52
CA CYS A 693 -17.32 -9.49 40.18
C CYS A 693 -16.28 -10.48 39.61
N VAL A 694 -15.74 -10.17 38.44
CA VAL A 694 -14.67 -10.93 37.78
C VAL A 694 -13.35 -10.64 38.49
N THR A 695 -12.72 -11.70 39.02
CA THR A 695 -11.35 -11.62 39.54
C THR A 695 -10.39 -11.94 38.40
N PHE A 696 -9.41 -11.06 38.17
CA PHE A 696 -8.41 -11.18 37.12
C PHE A 696 -7.08 -11.70 37.66
N ASP A 697 -6.39 -12.56 36.90
CA ASP A 697 -5.01 -12.92 37.20
C ASP A 697 -4.09 -11.69 36.99
N PRO A 698 -3.23 -11.33 37.97
CA PRO A 698 -2.37 -10.15 37.87
C PRO A 698 -1.22 -10.28 36.85
N LEU A 699 -0.94 -11.48 36.33
CA LEU A 699 0.06 -11.71 35.29
C LEU A 699 -0.57 -11.56 33.90
N ASP A 700 -1.60 -12.36 33.62
CA ASP A 700 -2.21 -12.45 32.29
C ASP A 700 -3.27 -11.37 32.03
N SER A 701 -3.80 -10.72 33.08
CA SER A 701 -4.86 -9.70 32.99
C SER A 701 -6.12 -10.19 32.28
N ALA A 702 -6.39 -11.50 32.37
CA ALA A 702 -7.52 -12.18 31.78
C ALA A 702 -8.01 -13.32 32.68
N THR A 703 -9.28 -13.70 32.53
CA THR A 703 -9.93 -14.81 33.26
C THR A 703 -10.92 -15.51 32.34
N GLU A 704 -10.95 -16.84 32.41
CA GLU A 704 -11.93 -17.68 31.71
C GLU A 704 -13.09 -18.03 32.65
N ILE A 705 -14.32 -17.79 32.18
CA ILE A 705 -15.55 -17.95 32.95
C ILE A 705 -16.53 -18.77 32.12
N LEU A 706 -17.07 -19.85 32.69
CA LEU A 706 -18.13 -20.61 32.07
C LEU A 706 -19.46 -19.84 32.20
N LEU A 707 -19.95 -19.29 31.10
CA LEU A 707 -21.25 -18.63 31.01
C LEU A 707 -22.31 -19.62 30.50
N SER A 708 -23.54 -19.47 30.97
CA SER A 708 -24.67 -20.30 30.56
C SER A 708 -25.23 -19.88 29.19
N ALA A 709 -26.19 -20.65 28.66
CA ALA A 709 -27.06 -20.14 27.60
C ALA A 709 -28.04 -19.10 28.18
N GLY A 710 -28.24 -17.99 27.48
CA GLY A 710 -29.13 -16.90 27.88
C GLY A 710 -28.49 -15.50 27.80
N ALA A 711 -29.20 -14.52 28.33
CA ALA A 711 -28.74 -13.13 28.40
C ALA A 711 -27.98 -12.88 29.72
N HIS A 712 -26.76 -12.39 29.59
CA HIS A 712 -25.81 -12.09 30.66
C HIS A 712 -25.49 -10.59 30.66
N ARG A 713 -25.71 -9.89 31.78
CA ARG A 713 -25.50 -8.43 31.86
C ARG A 713 -24.10 -8.12 32.33
N VAL A 714 -23.28 -7.54 31.44
CA VAL A 714 -21.90 -7.14 31.70
C VAL A 714 -21.86 -5.67 32.12
N VAL A 715 -21.21 -5.40 33.25
CA VAL A 715 -20.90 -4.05 33.72
C VAL A 715 -19.38 -3.90 33.86
N TRP A 716 -18.81 -2.87 33.25
CA TRP A 716 -17.39 -2.52 33.39
C TRP A 716 -17.25 -1.11 33.93
N THR A 717 -16.58 -0.98 35.07
CA THR A 717 -16.30 0.30 35.70
C THR A 717 -14.81 0.52 35.83
N PHE A 718 -14.33 1.73 35.49
CA PHE A 718 -12.96 2.13 35.77
C PHE A 718 -12.85 3.56 36.28
N ASP A 719 -11.79 3.80 37.05
CA ASP A 719 -11.36 5.11 37.49
C ASP A 719 -10.41 5.73 36.47
N SER A 720 -10.66 6.99 36.09
CA SER A 720 -9.83 7.69 35.12
C SER A 720 -8.71 8.51 35.75
N GLU A 721 -8.58 8.54 37.07
CA GLU A 721 -7.47 9.19 37.75
C GLU A 721 -6.15 8.43 37.59
N ASN A 722 -5.18 9.12 37.03
CA ASN A 722 -3.83 8.61 36.79
C ASN A 722 -3.82 7.33 35.92
N LEU A 723 -4.58 7.36 34.80
CA LEU A 723 -4.42 6.43 33.68
C LEU A 723 -3.09 6.73 32.95
N ALA A 724 -2.05 5.96 33.27
CA ALA A 724 -0.74 6.06 32.62
C ALA A 724 -0.67 5.32 31.28
N SER A 725 -1.45 4.25 31.14
CA SER A 725 -1.59 3.41 29.93
C SER A 725 -3.00 3.53 29.34
N ALA A 726 -3.19 2.96 28.14
CA ALA A 726 -4.52 2.79 27.57
C ALA A 726 -5.21 1.55 28.15
N ILE A 727 -6.54 1.60 28.27
CA ILE A 727 -7.37 0.52 28.81
C ILE A 727 -8.35 0.01 27.77
N PHE A 728 -8.72 -1.27 27.87
CA PHE A 728 -9.78 -1.88 27.08
C PHE A 728 -10.45 -2.98 27.90
N LEU A 729 -11.65 -3.36 27.46
CA LEU A 729 -12.32 -4.61 27.81
C LEU A 729 -12.48 -5.44 26.53
N GLY A 730 -12.02 -6.69 26.56
CA GLY A 730 -12.26 -7.70 25.53
C GLY A 730 -13.04 -8.88 26.12
N ILE A 731 -14.00 -9.42 25.37
CA ILE A 731 -14.78 -10.61 25.74
C ILE A 731 -14.86 -11.52 24.52
N HIS A 732 -14.17 -12.65 24.62
CA HIS A 732 -13.95 -13.60 23.54
C HIS A 732 -14.38 -14.99 23.97
N ASP A 733 -14.79 -15.81 23.03
CA ASP A 733 -14.90 -17.26 23.21
C ASP A 733 -13.51 -17.85 23.45
N ALA A 734 -13.31 -18.58 24.54
CA ALA A 734 -12.03 -19.18 24.87
C ALA A 734 -11.66 -20.32 23.91
N ASP A 735 -12.65 -21.02 23.33
CA ASP A 735 -12.44 -22.15 22.43
C ASP A 735 -12.05 -21.70 21.00
N THR A 736 -12.71 -20.66 20.48
CA THR A 736 -12.49 -20.17 19.10
C THR A 736 -11.64 -18.90 19.00
N GLY A 737 -11.42 -18.18 20.10
CA GLY A 737 -10.78 -16.86 20.10
C GLY A 737 -11.62 -15.75 19.44
N LEU A 738 -12.89 -16.03 19.08
CA LEU A 738 -13.77 -15.07 18.45
C LEU A 738 -14.47 -14.18 19.49
N ARG A 739 -14.53 -12.89 19.21
CA ARG A 739 -15.28 -11.89 19.98
C ARG A 739 -16.76 -12.25 20.04
N ILE A 740 -17.34 -12.24 21.24
CA ILE A 740 -18.76 -12.56 21.45
C ILE A 740 -19.62 -11.32 21.09
N PRO A 741 -20.79 -11.47 20.42
CA PRO A 741 -21.71 -10.37 20.18
C PRO A 741 -22.32 -9.85 21.50
N MET A 742 -22.45 -8.52 21.60
CA MET A 742 -22.98 -7.82 22.78
C MET A 742 -23.79 -6.61 22.32
N ALA A 743 -24.99 -6.44 22.88
CA ALA A 743 -25.84 -5.28 22.62
C ALA A 743 -25.62 -4.19 23.70
N PRO A 744 -25.77 -2.90 23.36
CA PRO A 744 -25.74 -1.83 24.35
C PRO A 744 -26.96 -1.95 25.27
N ALA A 745 -26.72 -2.16 26.56
CA ALA A 745 -27.77 -2.35 27.56
C ALA A 745 -28.36 -1.00 28.00
N ASN A 746 -29.69 -0.92 28.08
CA ASN A 746 -30.35 0.29 28.56
C ASN A 746 -30.37 0.34 30.11
N ASP A 747 -29.46 1.10 30.72
CA ASP A 747 -29.38 1.20 32.17
C ASP A 747 -30.45 2.12 32.78
N ASN A 748 -31.66 1.57 32.90
CA ASN A 748 -32.84 2.20 33.50
C ASN A 748 -32.64 2.68 34.96
N ALA A 749 -31.51 2.36 35.60
CA ALA A 749 -31.20 2.77 36.98
C ALA A 749 -30.82 4.25 37.14
N LEU A 750 -30.47 4.96 36.06
CA LEU A 750 -29.99 6.35 36.10
C LEU A 750 -30.86 7.29 35.24
N PRO A 751 -31.82 8.04 35.83
CA PRO A 751 -32.70 8.93 35.10
C PRO A 751 -32.09 10.33 34.89
N LEU A 752 -31.55 10.59 33.70
CA LEU A 752 -31.10 11.92 33.25
C LEU A 752 -31.18 12.02 31.73
N GLN A 753 -31.23 13.24 31.20
CA GLN A 753 -31.17 13.51 29.76
C GLN A 753 -29.71 13.46 29.31
N THR A 754 -29.43 12.80 28.17
CA THR A 754 -28.10 12.80 27.56
C THR A 754 -27.80 14.17 26.97
N GLU A 755 -26.90 14.94 27.60
CA GLU A 755 -26.43 16.24 27.07
C GLU A 755 -25.32 16.07 26.02
N LEU A 756 -24.55 14.97 26.11
CA LEU A 756 -23.43 14.71 25.21
C LEU A 756 -23.28 13.21 24.92
N THR A 757 -23.30 12.84 23.64
CA THR A 757 -22.93 11.49 23.18
C THR A 757 -21.50 11.47 22.63
N VAL A 758 -20.70 10.46 23.00
CA VAL A 758 -19.31 10.29 22.56
C VAL A 758 -19.07 8.84 22.12
N THR A 759 -19.14 8.57 20.82
CA THR A 759 -18.85 7.23 20.28
C THR A 759 -17.34 6.95 20.32
N MET A 760 -16.95 5.85 20.98
CA MET A 760 -15.57 5.33 21.02
C MET A 760 -15.46 4.11 20.10
N LEU A 761 -15.36 4.40 18.80
CA LEU A 761 -15.10 3.41 17.75
C LEU A 761 -13.61 3.03 17.71
N ARG A 762 -13.34 1.85 17.16
CA ARG A 762 -12.01 1.48 16.66
C ARG A 762 -11.54 2.53 15.65
N SER A 763 -10.27 2.92 15.72
CA SER A 763 -9.65 3.65 14.62
C SER A 763 -9.35 2.64 13.50
N ASP A 764 -10.10 2.71 12.41
CA ASP A 764 -9.90 1.87 11.23
C ASP A 764 -8.65 2.31 10.45
N ASN A 765 -7.50 1.88 10.98
CA ASN A 765 -6.13 2.20 10.57
C ASN A 765 -5.39 0.94 10.08
#